data_AF-A0A3N5N5B0-F1
#
_entry.id   AF-A0A3N5N5B0-F1
#
_cell.length_a   1.000
_cell.length_b   1.000
_cell.length_c   1.000
_cell.angle_alpha   90.00
_cell.angle_beta   90.00
_cell.angle_gamma   90.00
#
_symmetry.space_group_name_H-M   'P 1'
#
loop_
_entity.id
_entity.type
_entity.pdbx_description
1 polymer ?
#
loop_
_entity_poly.entity_id
_entity_poly.type
_entity_poly.pdbx_seq_one_letter_code
_entity_poly.pdbx_strand_id
1 'polypeptide(L)'
;MGARPDHSRQHRARSQRGWIGNPLPSSLRLLDRMVARAMRAFADTAPRKALFESLEPRMLLSADPLPGLTDDPAARTLDTVDASASASEAQPLALMPAAPSPGVTVALDQGVASQAPTDVSTSPAAGRSAVPSAAELDALLAEALARMDYAGAVRVELVDLSGPYLARAAGELIRVDVDAAGYGWFVDSTPADDAEFAFDDSRRERVARAGSPAAGGVDLLSVLMHEIGHLRGDEHAGEGADPSDVMQADFGTGLRRQYAGTGMAHAGIQQGERPDRSSSAQAASAIASALGEALTITPTVTWIGNDGFWDVGANWSTGIAPGIDDDVLIDRAGATNVITVRSNVAVRSLLSNENIVLQSGSLSLSADSEINGAFTMAAGSFGGTGAVALTGAFNVSGSSALAGTGALTTLGTSTINIASANGNLSLTGGKQWVNEGTLTIGGDDTLLFGLSSGGNNTLINAVGATLNLSSTHATPLSFWTGTATLDNAGILNQTVGGTHSIASSIGFNNTGQVSVDAGTLVVAGGGTDSGGYAVGEGATLTFSGGTRNLGAGSNVTGLGRLTVSGGTVNTGGLLGTALSMSGGTLNVNTAAAVTLPSLAMSGGTLGGTGAVVVSGAFGVTGSGTLSGTGTFTTEALSTVNIAGGGGNLNLTGGKHWINEGVLTIGSDDTLLFGLSSGGSNTLTNAVGATLNLSSTHASPLGFWTGTAALNNAGTLNQTLTGAHTIASSIAFSNTGTVNLDAGTLTIAGGGTDSGDYAVAEGAVLAFSGGTRTLGTDTSVTGLGRLTVSGATVHANGVLALASTGAGLTVSSGTLNLNADSASGVLAPVTLSGGTLNVNTANGVTLPSLAMSGGTLGGTGAVVVSGAFGVTGSGTLSGTGTLTTEALSTVNIAGGGGNLNLTGGKHWINEGVLTIG
;
A
#
# COMPACT_ATOMS: atom_id res chain seq x y z
N MET A 1 -37.20 36.40 50.32
CA MET A 1 -36.04 35.48 50.47
C MET A 1 -35.22 35.61 49.18
N GLY A 2 -34.02 36.14 49.10
CA GLY A 2 -33.01 36.57 50.06
C GLY A 2 -31.65 36.42 49.37
N ALA A 3 -31.00 37.56 49.08
CA ALA A 3 -29.56 37.77 48.85
C ALA A 3 -28.85 37.21 47.58
N ARG A 4 -28.38 38.15 46.73
CA ARG A 4 -27.00 38.16 46.18
C ARG A 4 -26.03 38.67 47.28
N PRO A 5 -24.69 38.47 47.23
CA PRO A 5 -23.84 39.37 46.43
C PRO A 5 -22.50 38.81 45.88
N ASP A 6 -21.96 39.60 44.97
CA ASP A 6 -20.57 39.72 44.47
C ASP A 6 -19.49 39.77 45.57
N HIS A 7 -18.31 39.18 45.31
CA HIS A 7 -17.03 39.63 45.88
C HIS A 7 -15.82 39.37 44.94
N SER A 8 -15.33 40.47 44.38
CA SER A 8 -13.93 40.87 44.10
C SER A 8 -12.77 40.19 44.89
N ARG A 9 -11.60 40.03 44.21
CA ARG A 9 -10.22 40.55 44.53
C ARG A 9 -9.15 39.72 43.81
N GLN A 10 -8.41 40.29 42.85
CA GLN A 10 -7.12 41.00 43.00
C GLN A 10 -5.99 40.18 43.65
N HIS A 11 -4.97 39.83 42.87
CA HIS A 11 -3.57 40.00 43.27
C HIS A 11 -2.73 40.51 42.09
N ARG A 12 -2.23 41.74 42.24
CA ARG A 12 -1.08 42.28 41.51
C ARG A 12 0.20 41.74 42.14
N ALA A 13 1.21 41.47 41.32
CA ALA A 13 2.61 41.68 41.69
C ALA A 13 3.37 42.25 40.47
N ARG A 14 3.88 43.47 40.64
CA ARG A 14 4.85 44.16 39.79
C ARG A 14 6.24 43.97 40.42
N SER A 15 7.28 43.76 39.60
CA SER A 15 8.55 44.55 39.53
C SER A 15 9.60 43.72 38.75
N GLN A 16 10.02 44.06 37.53
CA GLN A 16 11.07 45.04 37.18
C GLN A 16 12.28 45.09 38.13
N ARG A 17 13.45 44.63 37.70
CA ARG A 17 14.55 45.42 37.10
C ARG A 17 15.69 44.47 36.69
N GLY A 18 16.46 44.90 35.69
CA GLY A 18 17.29 44.04 34.85
C GLY A 18 18.76 43.98 35.21
N TRP A 19 19.52 43.28 34.37
CA TRP A 19 20.98 43.29 34.35
C TRP A 19 21.48 43.24 32.90
N ILE A 20 22.56 43.99 32.68
CA ILE A 20 23.27 44.26 31.43
C ILE A 20 24.41 43.24 31.26
N GLY A 21 24.61 42.73 30.05
CA GLY A 21 25.94 42.53 29.45
C GLY A 21 26.70 41.20 29.60
N ASN A 22 27.03 40.62 28.43
CA ASN A 22 28.22 39.82 28.05
C ASN A 22 28.16 38.26 28.04
N PRO A 23 29.02 37.57 27.23
CA PRO A 23 28.65 36.99 25.93
C PRO A 23 28.70 35.44 25.87
N LEU A 24 28.20 34.88 24.76
CA LEU A 24 28.09 33.45 24.45
C LEU A 24 29.45 32.70 24.45
N PRO A 25 29.52 31.43 24.92
CA PRO A 25 30.73 30.61 24.82
C PRO A 25 31.04 30.11 23.41
N SER A 26 32.33 30.10 23.11
CA SER A 26 32.99 29.76 21.86
C SER A 26 33.18 28.24 21.64
N SER A 27 32.15 27.53 21.16
CA SER A 27 32.29 26.12 20.72
C SER A 27 31.70 25.80 19.33
N LEU A 28 31.19 26.78 18.59
CA LEU A 28 30.57 26.58 17.27
C LEU A 28 31.38 27.11 16.07
N ARG A 29 32.68 27.42 16.25
CA ARG A 29 33.55 27.94 15.17
C ARG A 29 34.70 27.01 14.75
N LEU A 30 34.68 25.75 15.19
CA LEU A 30 35.74 24.78 14.86
C LEU A 30 35.31 23.70 13.84
N LEU A 31 34.00 23.44 13.66
CA LEU A 31 33.51 22.45 12.70
C LEU A 31 33.54 22.94 11.24
N ASP A 32 33.28 24.22 10.99
CA ASP A 32 33.26 24.77 9.61
C ASP A 32 34.64 24.90 8.95
N ARG A 33 35.73 24.86 9.73
CA ARG A 33 37.09 24.96 9.19
C ARG A 33 37.77 23.61 8.92
N MET A 34 37.18 22.49 9.37
CA MET A 34 37.72 21.15 9.11
C MET A 34 37.11 20.49 7.87
N VAL A 35 35.87 20.83 7.51
CA VAL A 35 35.20 20.32 6.30
C VAL A 35 35.78 20.91 5.01
N ALA A 36 36.23 22.16 5.02
CA ALA A 36 36.86 22.82 3.87
C ALA A 36 38.30 22.33 3.56
N ARG A 37 38.92 21.53 4.46
CA ARG A 37 40.29 21.01 4.28
C ARG A 37 40.31 19.53 3.86
N ALA A 38 39.22 18.79 4.03
CA ALA A 38 39.08 17.41 3.55
C ALA A 38 38.68 17.32 2.07
N MET A 39 37.95 18.31 1.54
CA MET A 39 37.55 18.38 0.12
C MET A 39 38.68 18.76 -0.85
N ARG A 40 39.92 18.95 -0.39
CA ARG A 40 41.05 19.40 -1.21
C ARG A 40 42.19 18.38 -1.34
N ALA A 41 41.94 17.12 -1.00
CA ALA A 41 42.93 16.03 -1.01
C ALA A 41 42.54 14.77 -1.81
N PHE A 42 41.54 14.85 -2.69
CA PHE A 42 41.11 13.74 -3.57
C PHE A 42 41.13 14.11 -5.06
N ALA A 43 42.05 14.98 -5.45
CA ALA A 43 42.33 15.32 -6.83
C ALA A 43 43.84 15.19 -7.08
N ASP A 44 44.33 13.95 -7.10
CA ASP A 44 45.54 13.53 -7.83
C ASP A 44 45.88 12.09 -7.44
N THR A 45 45.49 11.13 -8.29
CA THR A 45 46.26 9.94 -8.69
C THR A 45 45.38 9.01 -9.52
N ALA A 46 45.27 9.28 -10.81
CA ALA A 46 45.10 8.20 -11.78
C ALA A 46 46.49 7.70 -12.19
N PRO A 47 46.65 6.39 -12.37
CA PRO A 47 47.11 5.97 -13.68
C PRO A 47 46.19 4.91 -14.28
N ARG A 48 45.84 5.16 -15.55
CA ARG A 48 45.32 4.18 -16.50
C ARG A 48 46.24 2.95 -16.54
N LYS A 49 45.66 1.76 -16.41
CA LYS A 49 46.14 0.58 -17.12
C LYS A 49 44.96 -0.31 -17.48
N ALA A 50 44.57 -0.24 -18.75
CA ALA A 50 43.77 -1.26 -19.39
C ALA A 50 44.53 -2.59 -19.31
N LEU A 51 43.87 -3.62 -18.79
CA LEU A 51 44.11 -5.00 -19.21
C LEU A 51 42.73 -5.64 -19.41
N PHE A 52 42.56 -6.20 -20.61
CA PHE A 52 41.43 -7.01 -21.03
C PHE A 52 41.01 -8.00 -19.94
N GLU A 53 39.76 -7.91 -19.47
CA GLU A 53 39.02 -9.09 -19.07
C GLU A 53 37.82 -9.24 -19.99
N SER A 54 37.64 -10.48 -20.44
CA SER A 54 36.70 -10.91 -21.45
C SER A 54 35.28 -10.47 -21.13
N LEU A 55 34.59 -9.92 -22.13
CA LEU A 55 33.13 -9.89 -22.15
C LEU A 55 32.65 -11.35 -22.15
N GLU A 56 32.42 -11.91 -20.96
CA GLU A 56 31.58 -13.09 -20.83
C GLU A 56 30.12 -12.64 -20.88
N PRO A 57 29.28 -13.20 -21.77
CA PRO A 57 27.86 -12.92 -21.76
C PRO A 57 27.25 -13.44 -20.45
N ARG A 58 26.68 -12.53 -19.66
CA ARG A 58 25.96 -12.83 -18.42
C ARG A 58 24.49 -13.15 -18.73
N MET A 59 24.00 -14.28 -18.25
CA MET A 59 22.65 -14.80 -18.49
C MET A 59 21.74 -14.52 -17.28
N LEU A 60 20.43 -14.31 -17.47
CA LEU A 60 19.52 -13.81 -16.43
C LEU A 60 18.59 -14.91 -15.90
N LEU A 61 18.21 -14.86 -14.62
CA LEU A 61 17.15 -15.67 -14.01
C LEU A 61 15.93 -14.77 -13.70
N SER A 62 14.69 -15.25 -13.91
CA SER A 62 13.49 -14.40 -13.78
C SER A 62 12.90 -14.43 -12.38
N ALA A 63 12.67 -13.27 -11.78
CA ALA A 63 11.62 -13.05 -10.79
C ALA A 63 10.38 -12.47 -11.51
N ASP A 64 9.19 -12.94 -11.14
CA ASP A 64 7.83 -12.42 -11.45
C ASP A 64 6.93 -13.18 -12.47
N PRO A 65 5.59 -13.23 -12.20
CA PRO A 65 4.55 -13.81 -13.07
C PRO A 65 4.11 -12.84 -14.20
N LEU A 66 3.91 -13.38 -15.41
CA LEU A 66 3.53 -12.63 -16.62
C LEU A 66 2.07 -12.13 -16.62
N PRO A 67 1.80 -10.86 -17.00
CA PRO A 67 0.55 -10.44 -17.63
C PRO A 67 0.58 -10.67 -19.15
N GLY A 68 -0.60 -10.90 -19.74
CA GLY A 68 -0.78 -11.30 -21.14
C GLY A 68 -0.33 -10.28 -22.21
N LEU A 69 0.19 -10.81 -23.31
CA LEU A 69 0.61 -10.09 -24.52
C LEU A 69 -0.59 -9.75 -25.43
N THR A 70 -0.70 -8.48 -25.80
CA THR A 70 -1.26 -8.07 -27.11
C THR A 70 -0.25 -7.14 -27.78
N ASP A 71 0.12 -7.45 -29.02
CA ASP A 71 1.07 -6.75 -29.88
C ASP A 71 0.72 -5.27 -30.14
N ASP A 72 1.69 -4.35 -30.03
CA ASP A 72 1.93 -3.22 -30.95
C ASP A 72 3.31 -2.54 -30.69
N PRO A 73 4.15 -2.19 -31.69
CA PRO A 73 5.46 -1.57 -31.47
C PRO A 73 5.53 -0.08 -31.87
N ALA A 74 5.85 0.81 -30.92
CA ALA A 74 6.52 2.14 -31.05
C ALA A 74 6.42 2.87 -29.69
N ALA A 75 7.37 3.57 -29.07
CA ALA A 75 8.61 4.22 -29.46
C ALA A 75 9.52 4.49 -28.21
N ARG A 76 10.78 4.84 -28.51
CA ARG A 76 11.93 5.40 -27.74
C ARG A 76 11.56 6.27 -26.49
N THR A 77 12.32 6.40 -25.39
CA THR A 77 13.72 6.91 -25.22
C THR A 77 14.18 6.83 -23.73
N LEU A 78 15.50 6.95 -23.49
CA LEU A 78 16.33 6.88 -22.25
C LEU A 78 15.95 7.76 -21.01
N ASP A 79 16.46 7.30 -19.84
CA ASP A 79 17.20 7.97 -18.72
C ASP A 79 16.60 7.68 -17.32
N THR A 80 17.18 6.84 -16.44
CA THR A 80 18.38 6.92 -15.55
C THR A 80 18.06 7.10 -14.04
N VAL A 81 18.74 6.26 -13.25
CA VAL A 81 19.26 6.31 -11.85
C VAL A 81 18.40 6.17 -10.58
N ASP A 82 18.89 5.20 -9.77
CA ASP A 82 19.16 5.16 -8.31
C ASP A 82 18.02 5.37 -7.29
N ALA A 83 17.98 4.74 -6.11
CA ALA A 83 18.57 3.57 -5.42
C ALA A 83 18.49 3.90 -3.91
N SER A 84 18.63 2.86 -3.08
CA SER A 84 18.87 2.88 -1.61
C SER A 84 17.61 2.97 -0.73
N ALA A 85 17.50 2.28 0.42
CA ALA A 85 18.54 1.74 1.29
C ALA A 85 18.01 0.70 2.33
N SER A 86 18.93 -0.20 2.75
CA SER A 86 19.29 -0.57 4.13
C SER A 86 18.28 -1.09 5.17
N ALA A 87 18.43 -2.40 5.47
CA ALA A 87 18.95 -3.01 6.71
C ALA A 87 18.43 -2.60 8.12
N SER A 88 18.04 -3.62 8.91
CA SER A 88 18.31 -3.75 10.35
C SER A 88 18.17 -5.21 10.84
N GLU A 89 19.28 -5.68 11.45
CA GLU A 89 19.53 -6.78 12.40
C GLU A 89 18.44 -7.01 13.47
N ALA A 90 18.36 -8.11 14.26
CA ALA A 90 18.91 -9.48 14.28
C ALA A 90 18.37 -10.19 15.55
N GLN A 91 17.84 -11.43 15.39
CA GLN A 91 18.08 -12.68 16.15
C GLN A 91 17.82 -12.76 17.69
N PRO A 92 17.74 -13.95 18.35
CA PRO A 92 18.02 -15.32 17.87
C PRO A 92 17.02 -16.43 18.31
N LEU A 93 17.04 -17.56 17.61
CA LEU A 93 16.73 -18.88 18.19
C LEU A 93 17.65 -19.93 17.57
N ALA A 94 18.40 -20.62 18.43
CA ALA A 94 19.26 -21.74 18.08
C ALA A 94 18.58 -23.08 18.42
N LEU A 95 18.65 -24.00 17.46
CA LEU A 95 18.91 -25.46 17.58
C LEU A 95 17.87 -26.31 18.34
N MET A 96 17.37 -27.48 17.87
CA MET A 96 17.81 -28.57 16.98
C MET A 96 16.54 -29.37 16.53
N PRO A 97 16.58 -30.63 16.02
CA PRO A 97 17.39 -31.32 15.01
C PRO A 97 16.52 -31.98 13.90
N ALA A 98 17.24 -32.59 12.94
CA ALA A 98 16.81 -33.25 11.70
C ALA A 98 15.85 -34.46 11.76
N ALA A 99 15.11 -34.64 10.66
CA ALA A 99 14.72 -35.90 10.01
C ALA A 99 14.24 -35.61 8.55
N PRO A 100 13.95 -36.61 7.69
CA PRO A 100 14.81 -37.51 6.94
C PRO A 100 14.66 -37.31 5.40
N SER A 101 15.44 -38.07 4.63
CA SER A 101 15.66 -37.94 3.18
C SER A 101 14.41 -38.04 2.27
N PRO A 102 14.30 -37.27 1.17
CA PRO A 102 13.16 -37.27 0.25
C PRO A 102 13.32 -38.25 -0.94
N GLY A 103 12.21 -38.82 -1.40
CA GLY A 103 12.10 -39.57 -2.65
C GLY A 103 11.74 -38.65 -3.83
N VAL A 104 12.48 -38.77 -4.93
CA VAL A 104 12.38 -37.94 -6.14
C VAL A 104 11.49 -38.63 -7.20
N THR A 105 10.60 -37.90 -7.87
CA THR A 105 9.84 -38.40 -9.04
C THR A 105 9.90 -37.40 -10.20
N VAL A 106 10.45 -37.81 -11.34
CA VAL A 106 10.53 -37.01 -12.58
C VAL A 106 9.52 -37.50 -13.62
N ALA A 107 8.76 -36.57 -14.21
CA ALA A 107 7.86 -36.85 -15.33
C ALA A 107 8.31 -36.06 -16.56
N LEU A 108 8.67 -36.77 -17.64
CA LEU A 108 9.04 -36.21 -18.94
C LEU A 108 7.79 -36.19 -19.85
N ASP A 109 7.25 -35.01 -20.15
CA ASP A 109 6.24 -34.85 -21.20
C ASP A 109 6.94 -34.55 -22.54
N GLN A 110 7.13 -35.58 -23.36
CA GLN A 110 7.70 -35.48 -24.72
C GLN A 110 6.55 -35.29 -25.72
N GLY A 111 5.98 -34.08 -25.71
CA GLY A 111 4.68 -33.80 -26.32
C GLY A 111 4.62 -32.73 -27.41
N VAL A 112 5.70 -32.36 -28.12
CA VAL A 112 5.59 -31.54 -29.35
C VAL A 112 6.63 -31.92 -30.39
N ALA A 113 6.16 -32.44 -31.53
CA ALA A 113 6.99 -32.72 -32.70
C ALA A 113 7.38 -31.42 -33.44
N SER A 114 8.69 -31.24 -33.62
CA SER A 114 9.41 -30.49 -34.66
C SER A 114 8.65 -29.40 -35.46
N GLN A 115 8.95 -28.14 -35.18
CA GLN A 115 9.18 -27.17 -36.25
C GLN A 115 10.59 -26.61 -36.11
N ALA A 116 11.43 -26.90 -37.11
CA ALA A 116 12.79 -26.37 -37.18
C ALA A 116 12.77 -24.87 -37.50
N PRO A 117 13.53 -24.02 -36.78
CA PRO A 117 13.87 -22.71 -37.27
C PRO A 117 14.87 -22.89 -38.43
N THR A 118 14.47 -22.48 -39.63
CA THR A 118 15.39 -22.30 -40.75
C THR A 118 16.27 -21.09 -40.53
N ASP A 119 17.58 -21.29 -40.69
CA ASP A 119 18.67 -20.32 -40.83
C ASP A 119 19.13 -19.54 -39.58
N VAL A 120 20.12 -20.10 -38.86
CA VAL A 120 21.49 -19.53 -38.83
C VAL A 120 22.51 -20.68 -38.84
N SER A 121 23.35 -20.69 -39.86
CA SER A 121 24.50 -21.57 -40.04
C SER A 121 25.55 -21.40 -38.94
N THR A 122 25.72 -22.40 -38.07
CA THR A 122 27.04 -22.96 -37.73
C THR A 122 26.89 -24.44 -37.40
N SER A 123 27.77 -25.28 -37.95
CA SER A 123 27.87 -26.70 -37.63
C SER A 123 28.20 -26.89 -36.14
N PRO A 124 27.67 -27.92 -35.43
CA PRO A 124 27.92 -28.08 -34.01
C PRO A 124 29.41 -28.37 -33.79
N ALA A 125 30.10 -27.51 -33.04
CA ALA A 125 31.40 -27.85 -32.50
C ALA A 125 31.24 -29.05 -31.55
N ALA A 126 32.00 -30.11 -31.83
CA ALA A 126 32.00 -31.34 -31.04
C ALA A 126 32.25 -31.05 -29.56
N GLY A 127 31.27 -31.35 -28.70
CA GLY A 127 31.42 -31.31 -27.25
C GLY A 127 30.23 -30.74 -26.44
N ARG A 128 29.23 -30.10 -27.05
CA ARG A 128 28.04 -29.61 -26.33
C ARG A 128 27.07 -30.76 -26.04
N SER A 129 26.85 -31.06 -24.76
CA SER A 129 26.01 -32.17 -24.30
C SER A 129 24.53 -31.93 -24.65
N ALA A 130 23.84 -33.04 -24.94
CA ALA A 130 22.41 -33.08 -25.19
C ALA A 130 21.60 -32.79 -23.91
N VAL A 131 20.31 -32.50 -24.10
CA VAL A 131 19.29 -32.35 -23.05
C VAL A 131 19.54 -33.33 -21.89
N PRO A 132 19.61 -32.86 -20.62
CA PRO A 132 19.90 -33.71 -19.47
C PRO A 132 18.93 -34.88 -19.36
N SER A 133 19.42 -36.09 -19.10
CA SER A 133 18.54 -37.23 -18.85
C SER A 133 17.88 -37.14 -17.46
N ALA A 134 16.75 -37.84 -17.27
CA ALA A 134 16.06 -37.86 -15.98
C ALA A 134 16.97 -38.34 -14.83
N ALA A 135 17.82 -39.34 -15.07
CA ALA A 135 18.74 -39.85 -14.05
C ALA A 135 19.86 -38.85 -13.68
N GLU A 136 20.32 -38.05 -14.63
CA GLU A 136 21.30 -36.99 -14.38
C GLU A 136 20.67 -35.82 -13.61
N LEU A 137 19.44 -35.45 -13.96
CA LEU A 137 18.65 -34.46 -13.22
C LEU A 137 18.37 -34.90 -11.77
N ASP A 138 18.03 -36.17 -11.56
CA ASP A 138 17.81 -36.72 -10.21
C ASP A 138 19.08 -36.65 -9.36
N ALA A 139 20.23 -37.01 -9.92
CA ALA A 139 21.51 -36.97 -9.22
C ALA A 139 21.94 -35.53 -8.85
N LEU A 140 21.76 -34.59 -9.78
CA LEU A 140 22.07 -33.17 -9.57
C LEU A 140 21.10 -32.52 -8.59
N LEU A 141 19.81 -32.84 -8.67
CA LEU A 141 18.80 -32.32 -7.74
C LEU A 141 19.05 -32.85 -6.33
N ALA A 142 19.35 -34.14 -6.17
CA ALA A 142 19.67 -34.72 -4.86
C ALA A 142 20.88 -34.02 -4.22
N GLU A 143 21.91 -33.72 -5.01
CA GLU A 143 23.08 -32.98 -4.54
C GLU A 143 22.74 -31.51 -4.23
N ALA A 144 21.96 -30.84 -5.08
CA ALA A 144 21.56 -29.46 -4.85
C ALA A 144 20.77 -29.31 -3.55
N LEU A 145 19.82 -30.22 -3.30
CA LEU A 145 19.06 -30.30 -2.05
C LEU A 145 19.97 -30.53 -0.83
N ALA A 146 20.97 -31.41 -0.97
CA ALA A 146 21.94 -31.68 0.09
C ALA A 146 22.83 -30.46 0.39
N ARG A 147 23.32 -29.76 -0.64
CA ARG A 147 24.18 -28.56 -0.50
C ARG A 147 23.42 -27.35 0.04
N MET A 148 22.14 -27.23 -0.31
CA MET A 148 21.28 -26.13 0.13
C MET A 148 20.59 -26.42 1.47
N ASP A 149 20.80 -27.59 2.07
CA ASP A 149 20.09 -28.06 3.28
C ASP A 149 18.57 -27.83 3.16
N TYR A 150 18.01 -28.21 2.00
CA TYR A 150 16.60 -28.04 1.68
C TYR A 150 15.88 -29.39 1.71
N ALA A 151 14.89 -29.49 2.61
CA ALA A 151 14.10 -30.69 2.83
C ALA A 151 12.72 -30.64 2.15
N GLY A 152 12.42 -29.59 1.37
CA GLY A 152 11.17 -29.46 0.63
C GLY A 152 11.12 -30.40 -0.57
N ALA A 153 9.90 -30.81 -0.97
CA ALA A 153 9.71 -31.56 -2.20
C ALA A 153 9.99 -30.65 -3.41
N VAL A 154 10.82 -31.14 -4.33
CA VAL A 154 11.15 -30.41 -5.56
C VAL A 154 10.97 -31.34 -6.74
N ARG A 155 10.17 -30.89 -7.71
CA ARG A 155 10.03 -31.49 -9.03
C ARG A 155 10.75 -30.64 -10.05
N VAL A 156 11.46 -31.28 -10.97
CA VAL A 156 12.12 -30.58 -12.08
C VAL A 156 11.46 -30.98 -13.40
N GLU A 157 11.14 -29.99 -14.23
CA GLU A 157 10.69 -30.14 -15.62
C GLU A 157 11.69 -29.51 -16.58
N LEU A 158 11.94 -30.15 -17.71
CA LEU A 158 12.65 -29.55 -18.83
C LEU A 158 11.63 -28.90 -19.80
N VAL A 159 11.79 -27.62 -20.08
CA VAL A 159 10.90 -26.82 -20.95
C VAL A 159 11.75 -25.87 -21.79
N ASP A 160 11.37 -25.58 -23.03
CA ASP A 160 12.02 -24.53 -23.84
C ASP A 160 11.55 -23.14 -23.35
N LEU A 161 12.42 -22.45 -22.61
CA LEU A 161 12.15 -21.13 -22.04
C LEU A 161 12.54 -20.04 -23.03
N SER A 162 11.62 -19.12 -23.34
CA SER A 162 11.92 -18.02 -24.24
C SER A 162 12.82 -16.97 -23.57
N GLY A 163 13.82 -16.46 -24.31
CA GLY A 163 14.71 -15.39 -23.82
C GLY A 163 15.99 -15.91 -23.17
N PRO A 164 16.65 -15.12 -22.30
CA PRO A 164 17.96 -15.48 -21.72
C PRO A 164 17.86 -16.34 -20.45
N TYR A 165 16.69 -16.94 -20.16
CA TYR A 165 16.40 -17.60 -18.88
C TYR A 165 16.90 -19.03 -18.83
N LEU A 166 17.56 -19.39 -17.72
CA LEU A 166 18.15 -20.71 -17.49
C LEU A 166 17.20 -21.66 -16.75
N ALA A 167 16.49 -21.16 -15.75
CA ALA A 167 15.47 -21.90 -15.02
C ALA A 167 14.46 -20.92 -14.36
N ARG A 168 13.35 -21.47 -13.86
CA ARG A 168 12.32 -20.75 -13.10
C ARG A 168 11.67 -21.66 -12.06
N ALA A 169 11.74 -21.28 -10.79
CA ALA A 169 11.00 -21.91 -9.71
C ALA A 169 9.58 -21.33 -9.54
N ALA A 170 8.59 -22.20 -9.32
CA ALA A 170 7.24 -21.83 -8.92
C ALA A 170 6.62 -22.94 -8.06
N GLY A 171 6.34 -22.65 -6.78
CA GLY A 171 5.88 -23.67 -5.84
C GLY A 171 6.94 -24.76 -5.64
N GLU A 172 6.60 -26.02 -5.82
CA GLU A 172 7.55 -27.14 -5.74
C GLU A 172 8.17 -27.51 -7.11
N LEU A 173 7.90 -26.73 -8.15
CA LEU A 173 8.33 -27.02 -9.52
C LEU A 173 9.44 -26.06 -9.98
N ILE A 174 10.56 -26.62 -10.42
CA ILE A 174 11.61 -25.91 -11.14
C ILE A 174 11.50 -26.28 -12.62
N ARG A 175 11.27 -25.29 -13.48
CA ARG A 175 11.35 -25.45 -14.94
C ARG A 175 12.74 -25.04 -15.41
N VAL A 176 13.48 -25.97 -15.98
CA VAL A 176 14.84 -25.77 -16.49
C VAL A 176 14.78 -25.68 -18.01
N ASP A 177 15.50 -24.72 -18.57
CA ASP A 177 15.57 -24.55 -20.01
C ASP A 177 16.21 -25.77 -20.72
N VAL A 178 15.74 -26.16 -21.91
CA VAL A 178 16.24 -27.37 -22.58
C VAL A 178 17.66 -27.22 -23.12
N ASP A 179 18.12 -26.00 -23.47
CA ASP A 179 19.41 -25.77 -24.12
C ASP A 179 20.31 -24.71 -23.42
N ALA A 180 19.93 -24.31 -22.21
CA ALA A 180 20.56 -23.26 -21.43
C ALA A 180 20.64 -21.96 -22.24
N ALA A 181 19.50 -21.50 -22.77
CA ALA A 181 19.35 -20.34 -23.65
C ALA A 181 20.41 -20.29 -24.79
N GLY A 182 20.72 -21.45 -25.37
CA GLY A 182 21.67 -21.64 -26.47
C GLY A 182 23.14 -21.82 -26.06
N TYR A 183 23.47 -21.82 -24.76
CA TYR A 183 24.84 -21.96 -24.25
C TYR A 183 25.23 -23.41 -23.94
N GLY A 184 24.26 -24.30 -23.77
CA GLY A 184 24.43 -25.71 -23.43
C GLY A 184 24.70 -25.96 -21.95
N TRP A 185 24.13 -27.04 -21.43
CA TRP A 185 24.34 -27.46 -20.04
C TRP A 185 25.67 -28.20 -19.85
N PHE A 186 26.36 -27.86 -18.76
CA PHE A 186 27.27 -28.77 -18.12
C PHE A 186 26.50 -29.59 -17.07
N VAL A 187 26.42 -30.90 -17.31
CA VAL A 187 25.77 -31.88 -16.45
C VAL A 187 26.87 -32.63 -15.72
N ASP A 188 26.98 -32.39 -14.41
CA ASP A 188 28.03 -33.00 -13.60
C ASP A 188 27.68 -34.45 -13.24
N SER A 189 28.51 -35.39 -13.70
CA SER A 189 28.36 -36.82 -13.39
C SER A 189 28.82 -37.19 -11.98
N THR A 190 29.57 -36.30 -11.32
CA THR A 190 30.19 -36.46 -10.00
C THR A 190 29.86 -35.26 -9.11
N PRO A 191 28.57 -34.91 -8.95
CA PRO A 191 28.17 -33.61 -8.40
C PRO A 191 28.56 -33.42 -6.93
N ALA A 192 28.96 -34.47 -6.21
CA ALA A 192 29.37 -34.39 -4.80
C ALA A 192 30.85 -33.96 -4.57
N ASP A 193 31.73 -33.99 -5.58
CA ASP A 193 33.18 -33.80 -5.37
C ASP A 193 33.79 -32.52 -5.97
N ASP A 194 33.03 -31.78 -6.79
CA ASP A 194 33.46 -30.54 -7.47
C ASP A 194 34.77 -30.68 -8.29
N ALA A 195 35.16 -31.90 -8.71
CA ALA A 195 36.46 -32.17 -9.29
C ALA A 195 36.73 -31.42 -10.62
N GLU A 196 35.68 -30.94 -11.29
CA GLU A 196 35.75 -30.25 -12.57
C GLU A 196 36.11 -28.77 -12.44
N PHE A 197 36.01 -28.22 -11.22
CA PHE A 197 36.23 -26.80 -10.94
C PHE A 197 37.29 -26.58 -9.87
N ALA A 198 38.32 -25.80 -10.21
CA ALA A 198 39.35 -25.37 -9.27
C ALA A 198 38.98 -23.99 -8.71
N PHE A 199 39.26 -23.76 -7.42
CA PHE A 199 39.08 -22.44 -6.82
C PHE A 199 40.15 -21.47 -7.37
N ASP A 200 39.70 -20.34 -7.92
CA ASP A 200 40.54 -19.24 -8.38
C ASP A 200 40.52 -18.12 -7.33
N ASP A 201 41.60 -18.02 -6.55
CA ASP A 201 41.78 -17.01 -5.49
C ASP A 201 41.65 -15.56 -6.00
N SER A 202 41.91 -15.31 -7.29
CA SER A 202 41.84 -13.97 -7.87
C SER A 202 40.41 -13.53 -8.20
N ARG A 203 39.55 -14.48 -8.54
CA ARG A 203 38.12 -14.28 -8.83
C ARG A 203 37.22 -14.59 -7.65
N ARG A 204 37.77 -15.26 -6.63
CA ARG A 204 37.03 -15.85 -5.50
C ARG A 204 35.92 -16.80 -5.95
N GLU A 205 36.10 -17.48 -7.08
CA GLU A 205 35.10 -18.35 -7.70
C GLU A 205 35.70 -19.72 -8.04
N ARG A 206 34.87 -20.75 -8.20
CA ARG A 206 35.31 -22.04 -8.75
C ARG A 206 35.17 -22.02 -10.26
N VAL A 207 36.29 -22.18 -10.95
CA VAL A 207 36.40 -22.05 -12.41
C VAL A 207 36.83 -23.39 -13.01
N ALA A 208 36.15 -23.80 -14.07
CA ALA A 208 36.48 -25.00 -14.82
C ALA A 208 37.83 -24.86 -15.53
N ARG A 209 38.58 -25.95 -15.62
CA ARG A 209 39.85 -25.96 -16.36
C ARG A 209 39.61 -25.65 -17.84
N ALA A 210 40.32 -24.66 -18.40
CA ALA A 210 40.22 -24.29 -19.80
C ALA A 210 40.35 -25.52 -20.74
N GLY A 211 39.35 -25.71 -21.60
CA GLY A 211 39.24 -26.85 -22.54
C GLY A 211 38.56 -28.10 -21.96
N SER A 212 38.08 -28.09 -20.72
CA SER A 212 37.23 -29.15 -20.17
C SER A 212 35.78 -29.03 -20.67
N PRO A 213 34.98 -30.12 -20.60
CA PRO A 213 33.54 -30.05 -20.88
C PRO A 213 32.80 -29.00 -20.03
N ALA A 214 33.21 -28.83 -18.77
CA ALA A 214 32.64 -27.83 -17.87
C ALA A 214 32.93 -26.39 -18.31
N ALA A 215 34.09 -26.11 -18.92
CA ALA A 215 34.48 -24.76 -19.32
C ALA A 215 33.61 -24.15 -20.45
N GLY A 216 32.84 -24.97 -21.17
CA GLY A 216 32.03 -24.54 -22.32
C GLY A 216 30.52 -24.51 -22.11
N GLY A 217 30.03 -24.89 -20.92
CA GLY A 217 28.60 -24.98 -20.60
C GLY A 217 28.24 -24.33 -19.27
N VAL A 218 26.94 -24.09 -19.06
CA VAL A 218 26.38 -23.54 -17.82
C VAL A 218 26.22 -24.67 -16.80
N ASP A 219 26.70 -24.49 -15.57
CA ASP A 219 26.64 -25.53 -14.54
C ASP A 219 25.22 -25.73 -14.00
N LEU A 220 24.58 -26.85 -14.36
CA LEU A 220 23.20 -27.14 -13.99
C LEU A 220 23.03 -27.29 -12.47
N LEU A 221 24.04 -27.81 -11.76
CA LEU A 221 24.01 -27.93 -10.30
C LEU A 221 23.85 -26.55 -9.64
N SER A 222 24.60 -25.56 -10.12
CA SER A 222 24.53 -24.19 -9.58
C SER A 222 23.19 -23.52 -9.85
N VAL A 223 22.57 -23.76 -11.02
CA VAL A 223 21.23 -23.24 -11.33
C VAL A 223 20.17 -23.90 -10.45
N LEU A 224 20.21 -25.22 -10.24
CA LEU A 224 19.28 -25.90 -9.34
C LEU A 224 19.41 -25.41 -7.89
N MET A 225 20.64 -25.21 -7.41
CA MET A 225 20.87 -24.66 -6.08
C MET A 225 20.33 -23.22 -5.95
N HIS A 226 20.46 -22.39 -6.99
CA HIS A 226 19.90 -21.04 -7.02
C HIS A 226 18.38 -21.04 -6.92
N GLU A 227 17.73 -21.85 -7.76
CA GLU A 227 16.26 -21.99 -7.76
C GLU A 227 15.76 -22.56 -6.42
N ILE A 228 16.48 -23.51 -5.82
CA ILE A 228 16.20 -23.99 -4.46
C ILE A 228 16.37 -22.87 -3.42
N GLY A 229 17.33 -21.97 -3.61
CA GLY A 229 17.45 -20.76 -2.78
C GLY A 229 16.19 -19.91 -2.83
N HIS A 230 15.62 -19.69 -4.01
CA HIS A 230 14.31 -19.03 -4.12
C HIS A 230 13.18 -19.83 -3.46
N LEU A 231 13.19 -21.15 -3.54
CA LEU A 231 12.25 -22.01 -2.80
C LEU A 231 12.42 -21.92 -1.27
N ARG A 232 13.61 -21.54 -0.80
CA ARG A 232 13.91 -21.23 0.61
C ARG A 232 13.54 -19.80 1.01
N GLY A 233 13.12 -18.98 0.05
CA GLY A 233 12.83 -17.56 0.25
C GLY A 233 14.09 -16.67 0.23
N ASP A 234 15.23 -17.18 -0.24
CA ASP A 234 16.42 -16.37 -0.47
C ASP A 234 16.17 -15.46 -1.68
N GLU A 235 16.37 -14.15 -1.51
CA GLU A 235 16.34 -13.18 -2.61
C GLU A 235 17.64 -13.23 -3.43
N HIS A 236 17.62 -12.67 -4.65
CA HIS A 236 18.87 -12.48 -5.39
C HIS A 236 19.89 -11.69 -4.57
N ALA A 237 21.15 -12.11 -4.67
CA ALA A 237 22.25 -11.46 -4.03
C ALA A 237 22.35 -9.99 -4.49
N GLY A 238 22.39 -9.06 -3.53
CA GLY A 238 22.49 -7.63 -3.82
C GLY A 238 23.85 -7.22 -4.38
N GLU A 239 23.94 -6.00 -4.92
CA GLU A 239 25.19 -5.46 -5.45
C GLU A 239 26.34 -5.51 -4.41
N GLY A 240 27.43 -6.19 -4.75
CA GLY A 240 28.61 -6.35 -3.89
C GLY A 240 28.63 -7.63 -3.04
N ALA A 241 27.67 -8.54 -3.20
CA ALA A 241 27.73 -9.89 -2.64
C ALA A 241 28.93 -10.68 -3.20
N ASP A 242 29.35 -11.73 -2.47
CA ASP A 242 30.47 -12.59 -2.90
C ASP A 242 30.15 -13.16 -4.30
N PRO A 243 31.02 -12.97 -5.30
CA PRO A 243 30.79 -13.51 -6.63
C PRO A 243 30.55 -15.03 -6.62
N SER A 244 31.11 -15.77 -5.67
CA SER A 244 30.83 -17.22 -5.55
C SER A 244 29.45 -17.60 -5.02
N ASP A 245 28.66 -16.64 -4.54
CA ASP A 245 27.32 -16.89 -4.00
C ASP A 245 26.40 -17.47 -5.08
N VAL A 246 25.65 -18.50 -4.73
CA VAL A 246 24.68 -19.13 -5.63
C VAL A 246 23.47 -18.25 -5.90
N MET A 247 23.16 -17.29 -5.03
CA MET A 247 22.01 -16.38 -5.23
C MET A 247 22.30 -15.21 -6.19
N GLN A 248 23.45 -15.19 -6.88
CA GLN A 248 23.73 -14.19 -7.92
C GLN A 248 22.67 -14.25 -9.03
N ALA A 249 22.23 -13.08 -9.51
CA ALA A 249 21.20 -12.99 -10.56
C ALA A 249 21.71 -13.41 -11.95
N ASP A 250 23.03 -13.64 -12.09
CA ASP A 250 23.67 -14.01 -13.34
C ASP A 250 24.68 -15.17 -13.27
N PHE A 251 24.61 -16.02 -14.28
CA PHE A 251 25.48 -17.19 -14.44
C PHE A 251 26.26 -17.11 -15.75
N GLY A 252 27.52 -17.51 -15.69
CA GLY A 252 28.43 -17.66 -16.84
C GLY A 252 28.82 -19.12 -17.06
N THR A 253 29.34 -19.43 -18.24
CA THR A 253 29.84 -20.79 -18.56
C THR A 253 31.12 -21.11 -17.80
N GLY A 254 31.29 -22.37 -17.37
CA GLY A 254 32.52 -22.79 -16.70
C GLY A 254 32.69 -22.31 -15.25
N LEU A 255 31.62 -21.82 -14.63
CA LEU A 255 31.61 -21.36 -13.24
C LEU A 255 30.74 -22.28 -12.38
N ARG A 256 31.20 -22.59 -11.17
CA ARG A 256 30.39 -23.23 -10.12
C ARG A 256 30.22 -22.31 -8.91
N ARG A 257 28.98 -22.05 -8.53
CA ARG A 257 28.60 -21.25 -7.36
C ARG A 257 28.40 -22.14 -6.13
N GLN A 258 28.47 -21.56 -4.94
CA GLN A 258 28.36 -22.26 -3.66
C GLN A 258 27.40 -21.53 -2.70
N TYR A 259 26.73 -22.28 -1.83
CA TYR A 259 25.89 -21.74 -0.76
C TYR A 259 26.68 -21.58 0.54
N ALA A 260 26.61 -20.41 1.19
CA ALA A 260 27.48 -20.04 2.31
C ALA A 260 27.18 -20.77 3.66
N GLY A 261 26.30 -21.77 3.68
CA GLY A 261 25.77 -22.40 4.90
C GLY A 261 26.60 -23.51 5.56
N THR A 262 27.67 -24.04 4.94
CA THR A 262 28.46 -25.15 5.49
C THR A 262 29.94 -24.77 5.75
N GLY A 263 30.18 -24.22 6.93
CA GLY A 263 31.41 -24.33 7.73
C GLY A 263 32.79 -24.27 7.04
N MET A 264 33.32 -23.06 6.87
CA MET A 264 34.73 -22.81 7.21
C MET A 264 34.81 -22.48 8.71
N ALA A 265 34.94 -23.50 9.57
CA ALA A 265 35.20 -23.28 11.00
C ALA A 265 36.49 -23.96 11.44
N HIS A 266 37.52 -23.14 11.70
CA HIS A 266 38.68 -23.54 12.49
C HIS A 266 38.28 -23.73 13.96
N ALA A 267 38.83 -24.80 14.54
CA ALA A 267 38.57 -25.40 15.84
C ALA A 267 38.43 -24.46 17.05
N GLY A 268 37.52 -24.83 17.97
CA GLY A 268 37.44 -24.29 19.33
C GLY A 268 36.31 -24.92 20.16
N ILE A 269 36.67 -25.90 20.98
CA ILE A 269 35.81 -26.65 21.93
C ILE A 269 35.21 -25.70 22.98
N GLN A 270 33.93 -25.80 23.34
CA GLN A 270 33.42 -25.83 24.73
C GLN A 270 31.95 -26.31 24.81
N GLN A 271 31.69 -27.05 25.88
CA GLN A 271 30.46 -27.78 26.22
C GLN A 271 29.34 -26.84 26.70
N GLY A 272 28.07 -27.16 26.42
CA GLY A 272 26.95 -26.61 27.20
C GLY A 272 25.57 -26.66 26.53
N GLU A 273 24.71 -27.52 27.08
CA GLU A 273 23.23 -27.49 27.10
C GLU A 273 22.40 -27.90 25.87
N ARG A 274 21.53 -28.90 26.11
CA ARG A 274 20.54 -29.49 25.19
C ARG A 274 19.18 -28.78 25.34
N PRO A 275 18.48 -28.43 24.25
CA PRO A 275 17.07 -28.02 24.28
C PRO A 275 16.09 -29.21 24.18
N ASP A 276 14.85 -28.90 24.56
CA ASP A 276 13.70 -29.74 24.95
C ASP A 276 13.09 -30.64 23.86
N ARG A 277 12.50 -31.78 24.27
CA ARG A 277 11.98 -32.91 23.46
C ARG A 277 10.54 -32.74 22.96
N SER A 278 9.98 -31.53 22.99
CA SER A 278 8.56 -31.28 22.70
C SER A 278 8.28 -30.86 21.23
N SER A 279 9.28 -30.34 20.49
CA SER A 279 9.14 -29.96 19.07
C SER A 279 9.41 -31.11 18.09
N SER A 280 10.15 -32.14 18.51
CA SER A 280 10.49 -33.31 17.69
C SER A 280 9.31 -34.27 17.45
N ALA A 281 8.21 -34.15 18.21
CA ALA A 281 7.02 -35.00 18.04
C ALA A 281 6.08 -34.49 16.93
N GLN A 282 6.05 -33.18 16.66
CA GLN A 282 5.25 -32.60 15.58
C GLN A 282 5.96 -32.74 14.21
N ALA A 283 7.29 -32.60 14.18
CA ALA A 283 8.09 -32.84 12.97
C ALA A 283 8.07 -34.32 12.53
N ALA A 284 8.09 -35.26 13.49
CA ALA A 284 7.97 -36.69 13.19
C ALA A 284 6.58 -37.09 12.64
N SER A 285 5.51 -36.35 12.94
CA SER A 285 4.18 -36.62 12.41
C SER A 285 3.98 -36.09 10.98
N ALA A 286 4.68 -35.01 10.59
CA ALA A 286 4.53 -34.41 9.26
C ALA A 286 5.30 -35.18 8.18
N ILE A 287 6.45 -35.76 8.53
CA ILE A 287 7.27 -36.59 7.64
C ILE A 287 6.59 -37.92 7.29
N ALA A 288 5.78 -38.49 8.19
CA ALA A 288 4.98 -39.68 7.91
C ALA A 288 3.83 -39.44 6.92
N SER A 289 3.45 -38.17 6.68
CA SER A 289 2.37 -37.79 5.76
C SER A 289 2.85 -37.57 4.31
N ALA A 290 4.14 -37.31 4.09
CA ALA A 290 4.69 -36.95 2.78
C ALA A 290 5.17 -38.16 1.96
N LEU A 291 5.43 -39.29 2.60
CA LEU A 291 5.52 -40.60 1.95
C LEU A 291 4.23 -41.32 2.33
N GLY A 292 3.28 -41.43 1.41
CA GLY A 292 2.02 -42.14 1.65
C GLY A 292 2.27 -43.62 1.97
N GLU A 293 2.65 -43.93 3.19
CA GLU A 293 2.48 -45.25 3.77
C GLU A 293 0.97 -45.41 3.98
N ALA A 294 0.34 -46.20 3.13
CA ALA A 294 -1.06 -46.61 3.35
C ALA A 294 -1.19 -47.10 4.79
N LEU A 295 -2.21 -46.63 5.51
CA LEU A 295 -2.41 -46.97 6.90
C LEU A 295 -2.45 -48.51 7.06
N THR A 296 -1.40 -49.11 7.62
CA THR A 296 -1.40 -50.55 7.89
C THR A 296 -2.06 -50.81 9.23
N ILE A 297 -3.31 -51.27 9.22
CA ILE A 297 -3.99 -51.78 10.42
C ILE A 297 -3.92 -53.31 10.49
N THR A 298 -3.92 -53.86 11.71
CA THR A 298 -4.19 -55.29 11.95
C THR A 298 -5.64 -55.42 12.37
N PRO A 299 -6.58 -55.71 11.45
CA PRO A 299 -8.01 -55.63 11.77
C PRO A 299 -8.44 -56.69 12.78
N THR A 300 -9.19 -56.28 13.79
CA THR A 300 -9.89 -57.20 14.70
C THR A 300 -11.24 -57.64 14.13
N VAL A 301 -11.84 -56.80 13.28
CA VAL A 301 -13.12 -57.07 12.61
C VAL A 301 -13.06 -56.64 11.14
N THR A 302 -13.60 -57.46 10.24
CA THR A 302 -13.59 -57.20 8.79
C THR A 302 -14.99 -57.32 8.20
N TRP A 303 -15.33 -56.45 7.25
CA TRP A 303 -16.61 -56.51 6.53
C TRP A 303 -16.66 -57.72 5.59
N ILE A 304 -17.69 -58.57 5.75
CA ILE A 304 -17.97 -59.75 4.92
C ILE A 304 -19.34 -59.68 4.22
N GLY A 305 -20.06 -58.57 4.37
CA GLY A 305 -21.28 -58.29 3.61
C GLY A 305 -21.00 -57.82 2.16
N ASN A 306 -22.06 -57.63 1.39
CA ASN A 306 -22.05 -56.77 0.20
C ASN A 306 -22.44 -55.35 0.65
N ASP A 307 -23.36 -54.68 -0.04
CA ASP A 307 -24.07 -53.53 0.52
C ASP A 307 -24.81 -53.93 1.80
N GLY A 308 -24.84 -53.03 2.79
CA GLY A 308 -25.55 -53.34 4.04
C GLY A 308 -25.40 -52.29 5.13
N PHE A 309 -26.03 -52.59 6.27
CA PHE A 309 -26.00 -51.74 7.45
C PHE A 309 -24.89 -52.17 8.40
N TRP A 310 -24.17 -51.19 8.95
CA TRP A 310 -23.09 -51.39 9.94
C TRP A 310 -23.59 -52.16 11.18
N ASP A 311 -24.83 -51.91 11.61
CA ASP A 311 -25.41 -52.47 12.82
C ASP A 311 -25.85 -53.95 12.71
N VAL A 312 -25.77 -54.54 11.50
CA VAL A 312 -26.14 -55.94 11.26
C VAL A 312 -24.91 -56.84 11.43
N GLY A 313 -24.84 -57.56 12.56
CA GLY A 313 -23.70 -58.42 12.91
C GLY A 313 -23.33 -59.47 11.84
N ALA A 314 -24.30 -59.96 11.07
CA ALA A 314 -24.06 -60.92 9.98
C ALA A 314 -23.19 -60.37 8.83
N ASN A 315 -23.00 -59.05 8.75
CA ASN A 315 -22.12 -58.42 7.76
C ASN A 315 -20.65 -58.37 8.21
N TRP A 316 -20.32 -58.85 9.42
CA TRP A 316 -18.99 -58.76 10.01
C TRP A 316 -18.39 -60.15 10.29
N SER A 317 -17.07 -60.28 10.18
CA SER A 317 -16.32 -61.53 10.33
C SER A 317 -16.54 -62.24 11.69
N THR A 318 -16.87 -61.48 12.73
CA THR A 318 -17.14 -61.98 14.08
C THR A 318 -18.61 -62.33 14.33
N GLY A 319 -19.51 -62.03 13.38
CA GLY A 319 -20.96 -62.15 13.53
C GLY A 319 -21.61 -61.08 14.41
N ILE A 320 -20.83 -60.09 14.89
CA ILE A 320 -21.26 -58.99 15.76
C ILE A 320 -20.72 -57.67 15.18
N ALA A 321 -21.48 -56.58 15.29
CA ALA A 321 -21.01 -55.27 14.85
C ALA A 321 -19.80 -54.77 15.68
N PRO A 322 -18.80 -54.11 15.06
CA PRO A 322 -17.62 -53.58 15.75
C PRO A 322 -17.97 -52.62 16.89
N GLY A 323 -17.18 -52.67 17.96
CA GLY A 323 -17.23 -51.78 19.13
C GLY A 323 -15.97 -50.91 19.30
N ILE A 324 -15.91 -50.17 20.41
CA ILE A 324 -14.95 -49.07 20.60
C ILE A 324 -13.47 -49.47 20.56
N ASP A 325 -13.15 -50.72 20.86
CA ASP A 325 -11.77 -51.22 20.90
C ASP A 325 -11.32 -51.85 19.57
N ASP A 326 -12.22 -51.96 18.59
CA ASP A 326 -11.98 -52.70 17.36
C ASP A 326 -11.22 -51.89 16.30
N ASP A 327 -10.31 -52.57 15.60
CA ASP A 327 -9.70 -52.10 14.35
C ASP A 327 -10.49 -52.69 13.18
N VAL A 328 -11.13 -51.83 12.39
CA VAL A 328 -12.09 -52.24 11.37
C VAL A 328 -11.47 -52.15 9.98
N LEU A 329 -11.49 -53.26 9.24
CA LEU A 329 -11.17 -53.28 7.80
C LEU A 329 -12.44 -53.46 6.97
N ILE A 330 -12.65 -52.59 6.00
CA ILE A 330 -13.70 -52.71 4.99
C ILE A 330 -13.04 -52.73 3.62
N ASP A 331 -12.76 -53.93 3.13
CA ASP A 331 -12.10 -54.13 1.85
C ASP A 331 -12.65 -55.39 1.18
N ARG A 332 -13.42 -55.24 0.10
CA ARG A 332 -14.08 -56.34 -0.61
C ARG A 332 -13.68 -56.32 -2.07
N ALA A 333 -12.63 -57.08 -2.38
CA ALA A 333 -12.10 -57.25 -3.73
C ALA A 333 -13.19 -57.39 -4.81
N GLY A 334 -13.21 -56.45 -5.77
CA GLY A 334 -14.03 -56.51 -6.99
C GLY A 334 -15.44 -55.94 -6.88
N ALA A 335 -15.81 -55.24 -5.80
CA ALA A 335 -17.08 -54.53 -5.67
C ALA A 335 -16.85 -53.12 -5.07
N THR A 336 -17.74 -52.16 -5.37
CA THR A 336 -17.80 -50.84 -4.72
C THR A 336 -19.04 -50.80 -3.82
N ASN A 337 -18.97 -51.53 -2.71
CA ASN A 337 -20.08 -51.68 -1.78
C ASN A 337 -20.38 -50.38 -1.04
N VAL A 338 -21.63 -50.24 -0.59
CA VAL A 338 -22.09 -49.13 0.23
C VAL A 338 -22.44 -49.62 1.63
N ILE A 339 -21.66 -49.18 2.60
CA ILE A 339 -21.85 -49.49 4.02
C ILE A 339 -22.58 -48.32 4.67
N THR A 340 -23.77 -48.59 5.22
CA THR A 340 -24.63 -47.55 5.81
C THR A 340 -24.55 -47.56 7.34
N VAL A 341 -24.17 -46.43 7.92
CA VAL A 341 -24.21 -46.16 9.36
C VAL A 341 -25.47 -45.37 9.68
N ARG A 342 -26.30 -45.89 10.59
CA ARG A 342 -27.62 -45.30 10.96
C ARG A 342 -27.88 -45.30 12.48
N SER A 343 -26.81 -45.46 13.25
CA SER A 343 -26.80 -45.58 14.70
C SER A 343 -25.51 -44.95 15.24
N ASN A 344 -25.34 -44.90 16.56
CA ASN A 344 -24.10 -44.43 17.15
C ASN A 344 -23.06 -45.56 17.14
N VAL A 345 -21.96 -45.33 16.45
CA VAL A 345 -20.84 -46.25 16.27
C VAL A 345 -19.58 -45.57 16.78
N ALA A 346 -18.83 -46.29 17.60
CA ALA A 346 -17.47 -45.91 18.00
C ALA A 346 -16.57 -47.12 17.79
N VAL A 347 -15.42 -46.91 17.15
CA VAL A 347 -14.38 -47.92 16.93
C VAL A 347 -13.00 -47.33 17.18
N ARG A 348 -11.97 -48.18 17.28
CA ARG A 348 -10.60 -47.71 17.49
C ARG A 348 -10.06 -47.08 16.22
N SER A 349 -9.94 -47.87 15.15
CA SER A 349 -9.50 -47.41 13.83
C SER A 349 -10.39 -47.97 12.72
N LEU A 350 -10.38 -47.31 11.56
CA LEU A 350 -11.08 -47.75 10.36
C LEU A 350 -10.18 -47.59 9.14
N LEU A 351 -9.98 -48.68 8.38
CA LEU A 351 -9.48 -48.64 7.01
C LEU A 351 -10.60 -49.13 6.08
N SER A 352 -11.08 -48.26 5.19
CA SER A 352 -12.16 -48.60 4.26
C SER A 352 -11.81 -48.28 2.81
N ASN A 353 -11.73 -49.30 1.95
CA ASN A 353 -11.64 -49.14 0.50
C ASN A 353 -13.02 -49.02 -0.18
N GLU A 354 -14.10 -49.22 0.60
CA GLU A 354 -15.48 -49.18 0.15
C GLU A 354 -16.18 -47.87 0.52
N ASN A 355 -17.35 -47.62 -0.08
CA ASN A 355 -18.12 -46.41 0.18
C ASN A 355 -18.85 -46.49 1.52
N ILE A 356 -18.89 -45.38 2.25
CA ILE A 356 -19.60 -45.28 3.54
C ILE A 356 -20.64 -44.16 3.45
N VAL A 357 -21.86 -44.44 3.92
CA VAL A 357 -22.93 -43.45 4.08
C VAL A 357 -23.30 -43.33 5.56
N LEU A 358 -23.06 -42.16 6.16
CA LEU A 358 -23.59 -41.82 7.46
C LEU A 358 -25.00 -41.25 7.28
N GLN A 359 -26.00 -42.10 7.46
CA GLN A 359 -27.42 -41.78 7.30
C GLN A 359 -28.00 -41.07 8.54
N SER A 360 -27.54 -41.44 9.73
CA SER A 360 -27.92 -40.86 11.02
C SER A 360 -27.00 -41.34 12.13
N GLY A 361 -27.13 -40.78 13.33
CA GLY A 361 -26.33 -41.18 14.49
C GLY A 361 -24.92 -40.58 14.45
N SER A 362 -23.92 -41.38 14.81
CA SER A 362 -22.53 -40.93 14.85
C SER A 362 -21.55 -42.03 14.44
N LEU A 363 -20.43 -41.62 13.83
CA LEU A 363 -19.27 -42.48 13.60
C LEU A 363 -18.06 -41.81 14.25
N SER A 364 -17.57 -42.41 15.34
CA SER A 364 -16.45 -41.91 16.13
C SER A 364 -15.22 -42.83 16.02
N LEU A 365 -14.08 -42.26 15.67
CA LEU A 365 -12.79 -42.93 15.47
C LEU A 365 -11.79 -42.40 16.49
N SER A 366 -11.20 -43.28 17.30
CA SER A 366 -10.32 -42.85 18.41
C SER A 366 -8.82 -42.91 18.10
N ALA A 367 -8.44 -43.61 17.03
CA ALA A 367 -7.10 -43.73 16.49
C ALA A 367 -7.08 -43.43 14.98
N ASP A 368 -5.88 -43.34 14.40
CA ASP A 368 -5.68 -42.99 13.00
C ASP A 368 -6.45 -43.93 12.07
N SER A 369 -7.11 -43.35 11.07
CA SER A 369 -8.07 -44.01 10.20
C SER A 369 -7.99 -43.47 8.77
N GLU A 370 -8.36 -44.29 7.80
CA GLU A 370 -8.31 -43.96 6.38
C GLU A 370 -9.57 -44.49 5.66
N ILE A 371 -10.22 -43.62 4.90
CA ILE A 371 -11.38 -43.99 4.07
C ILE A 371 -11.07 -43.60 2.63
N ASN A 372 -10.86 -44.63 1.81
CA ASN A 372 -10.48 -44.54 0.41
C ASN A 372 -11.68 -44.56 -0.54
N GLY A 373 -12.77 -45.20 -0.14
CA GLY A 373 -14.04 -45.09 -0.84
C GLY A 373 -14.71 -43.73 -0.64
N ALA A 374 -15.80 -43.48 -1.36
CA ALA A 374 -16.59 -42.26 -1.17
C ALA A 374 -17.27 -42.26 0.20
N PHE A 375 -17.15 -41.15 0.93
CA PHE A 375 -17.80 -40.94 2.21
C PHE A 375 -18.90 -39.90 2.09
N THR A 376 -20.15 -40.27 2.39
CA THR A 376 -21.31 -39.37 2.34
C THR A 376 -21.92 -39.18 3.71
N MET A 377 -22.01 -37.93 4.18
CA MET A 377 -22.77 -37.54 5.35
C MET A 377 -24.15 -37.05 4.92
N ALA A 378 -25.15 -37.93 5.07
CA ALA A 378 -26.56 -37.59 4.84
C ALA A 378 -27.24 -37.02 6.09
N ALA A 379 -26.73 -37.33 7.29
CA ALA A 379 -27.00 -36.62 8.55
C ALA A 379 -26.00 -37.10 9.63
N GLY A 380 -26.09 -36.54 10.83
CA GLY A 380 -25.39 -37.07 12.00
C GLY A 380 -24.02 -36.45 12.25
N SER A 381 -23.22 -37.11 13.09
CA SER A 381 -21.92 -36.60 13.55
C SER A 381 -20.77 -37.54 13.18
N PHE A 382 -19.72 -37.01 12.56
CA PHE A 382 -18.51 -37.75 12.22
C PHE A 382 -17.29 -37.14 12.91
N GLY A 383 -16.40 -37.98 13.44
CA GLY A 383 -15.07 -37.55 13.86
C GLY A 383 -14.54 -38.39 15.02
N GLY A 384 -14.07 -37.76 16.09
CA GLY A 384 -13.40 -38.43 17.22
C GLY A 384 -12.05 -37.81 17.55
N THR A 385 -11.18 -38.56 18.23
CA THR A 385 -9.84 -38.10 18.64
C THR A 385 -8.73 -38.53 17.68
N GLY A 386 -8.95 -39.57 16.87
CA GLY A 386 -8.00 -40.06 15.89
C GLY A 386 -7.91 -39.16 14.65
N ALA A 387 -6.76 -39.14 13.98
CA ALA A 387 -6.64 -38.49 12.69
C ALA A 387 -7.36 -39.31 11.61
N VAL A 388 -8.03 -38.66 10.66
CA VAL A 388 -8.77 -39.32 9.59
C VAL A 388 -8.33 -38.76 8.25
N ALA A 389 -7.85 -39.62 7.35
CA ALA A 389 -7.65 -39.29 5.95
C ALA A 389 -8.83 -39.78 5.10
N LEU A 390 -9.40 -38.90 4.28
CA LEU A 390 -10.40 -39.21 3.26
C LEU A 390 -9.75 -39.00 1.88
N THR A 391 -9.40 -40.08 1.20
CA THR A 391 -8.80 -40.00 -0.14
C THR A 391 -9.86 -40.06 -1.24
N GLY A 392 -10.99 -40.72 -0.98
CA GLY A 392 -12.17 -40.71 -1.84
C GLY A 392 -12.98 -39.41 -1.74
N ALA A 393 -14.06 -39.31 -2.51
CA ALA A 393 -14.95 -38.15 -2.49
C ALA A 393 -15.66 -38.01 -1.14
N PHE A 394 -15.70 -36.79 -0.58
CA PHE A 394 -16.39 -36.47 0.66
C PHE A 394 -17.63 -35.60 0.38
N ASN A 395 -18.82 -36.15 0.56
CA ASN A 395 -20.07 -35.45 0.23
C ASN A 395 -20.91 -35.19 1.48
N VAL A 396 -21.40 -33.97 1.66
CA VAL A 396 -22.36 -33.62 2.71
C VAL A 396 -23.68 -33.24 2.05
N SER A 397 -24.68 -34.12 2.17
CA SER A 397 -25.99 -33.97 1.54
C SER A 397 -27.11 -33.65 2.52
N GLY A 398 -26.84 -33.70 3.83
CA GLY A 398 -27.76 -33.29 4.89
C GLY A 398 -27.04 -32.62 6.05
N SER A 399 -27.79 -31.86 6.85
CA SER A 399 -27.24 -31.13 8.00
C SER A 399 -26.52 -32.07 8.96
N SER A 400 -25.24 -31.79 9.20
CA SER A 400 -24.30 -32.73 9.82
C SER A 400 -23.24 -32.01 10.65
N ALA A 401 -22.51 -32.74 11.49
CA ALA A 401 -21.42 -32.21 12.30
C ALA A 401 -20.12 -33.00 12.11
N LEU A 402 -19.01 -32.27 11.88
CA LEU A 402 -17.66 -32.76 12.07
C LEU A 402 -17.25 -32.47 13.52
N ALA A 403 -17.15 -33.51 14.35
CA ALA A 403 -17.01 -33.39 15.80
C ALA A 403 -15.73 -34.02 16.34
N GLY A 404 -15.22 -33.47 17.44
CA GLY A 404 -14.03 -33.98 18.13
C GLY A 404 -12.74 -33.30 17.70
N THR A 405 -11.64 -33.67 18.36
CA THR A 405 -10.36 -32.97 18.28
C THR A 405 -9.37 -33.57 17.29
N GLY A 406 -9.62 -34.76 16.74
CA GLY A 406 -8.72 -35.39 15.77
C GLY A 406 -8.57 -34.54 14.50
N ALA A 407 -7.57 -34.76 13.66
CA ALA A 407 -7.48 -34.07 12.35
C ALA A 407 -8.40 -34.77 11.33
N LEU A 408 -9.02 -34.03 10.42
CA LEU A 408 -9.68 -34.58 9.23
C LEU A 408 -8.95 -34.04 8.01
N THR A 409 -8.37 -34.90 7.19
CA THR A 409 -7.69 -34.51 5.94
C THR A 409 -8.50 -35.02 4.75
N THR A 410 -8.86 -34.15 3.81
CA THR A 410 -9.57 -34.51 2.58
C THR A 410 -8.68 -34.25 1.37
N LEU A 411 -8.33 -35.29 0.63
CA LEU A 411 -7.42 -35.22 -0.52
C LEU A 411 -8.17 -35.17 -1.86
N GLY A 412 -9.37 -35.77 -1.92
CA GLY A 412 -10.24 -35.76 -3.09
C GLY A 412 -11.19 -34.57 -3.15
N THR A 413 -12.24 -34.70 -3.95
CA THR A 413 -13.32 -33.69 -4.02
C THR A 413 -14.20 -33.77 -2.77
N SER A 414 -14.33 -32.64 -2.08
CA SER A 414 -15.26 -32.43 -0.98
C SER A 414 -16.40 -31.49 -1.42
N THR A 415 -17.65 -31.88 -1.24
CA THR A 415 -18.81 -31.06 -1.60
C THR A 415 -19.78 -30.92 -0.45
N ILE A 416 -20.09 -29.68 -0.08
CA ILE A 416 -21.21 -29.35 0.82
C ILE A 416 -22.36 -28.85 -0.05
N ASN A 417 -23.41 -29.64 -0.18
CA ASN A 417 -24.61 -29.30 -0.94
C ASN A 417 -25.79 -30.06 -0.33
N ILE A 418 -26.44 -29.43 0.64
CA ILE A 418 -27.45 -29.99 1.51
C ILE A 418 -28.83 -29.71 0.91
N ALA A 419 -29.65 -30.75 0.83
CA ALA A 419 -30.97 -30.64 0.19
C ALA A 419 -31.97 -29.77 0.97
N SER A 420 -31.75 -29.56 2.28
CA SER A 420 -32.58 -28.69 3.10
C SER A 420 -32.15 -27.24 2.95
N ALA A 421 -33.10 -26.33 2.74
CA ALA A 421 -32.81 -24.90 2.66
C ALA A 421 -32.03 -24.39 3.88
N ASN A 422 -30.96 -23.62 3.63
CA ASN A 422 -30.02 -23.11 4.62
C ASN A 422 -29.38 -24.21 5.47
N GLY A 423 -28.95 -25.30 4.82
CA GLY A 423 -28.24 -26.38 5.49
C GLY A 423 -26.91 -25.92 6.08
N ASN A 424 -26.44 -26.64 7.11
CA ASN A 424 -25.10 -26.41 7.65
C ASN A 424 -24.33 -27.71 7.87
N LEU A 425 -23.03 -27.64 7.59
CA LEU A 425 -22.03 -28.53 8.14
C LEU A 425 -21.37 -27.80 9.32
N SER A 426 -21.44 -28.37 10.52
CA SER A 426 -20.86 -27.75 11.71
C SER A 426 -19.49 -28.34 12.05
N LEU A 427 -18.48 -27.51 12.29
CA LEU A 427 -17.21 -27.92 12.92
C LEU A 427 -17.31 -27.69 14.42
N THR A 428 -17.10 -28.73 15.24
CA THR A 428 -17.39 -28.67 16.67
C THR A 428 -16.39 -29.44 17.52
N GLY A 429 -16.21 -29.02 18.76
CA GLY A 429 -15.36 -29.71 19.73
C GLY A 429 -13.86 -29.49 19.52
N GLY A 430 -13.47 -28.46 18.78
CA GLY A 430 -12.06 -28.17 18.47
C GLY A 430 -11.57 -28.87 17.21
N LYS A 431 -12.45 -29.03 16.22
CA LYS A 431 -12.18 -29.80 15.02
C LYS A 431 -11.20 -29.09 14.11
N GLN A 432 -10.17 -29.80 13.65
CA GLN A 432 -9.28 -29.36 12.57
C GLN A 432 -9.62 -30.09 11.28
N TRP A 433 -9.94 -29.34 10.23
CA TRP A 433 -10.16 -29.87 8.88
C TRP A 433 -9.09 -29.31 7.95
N VAL A 434 -8.30 -30.20 7.36
CA VAL A 434 -7.31 -29.91 6.31
C VAL A 434 -7.90 -30.34 4.97
N ASN A 435 -8.07 -29.39 4.05
CA ASN A 435 -8.37 -29.65 2.65
C ASN A 435 -7.07 -29.64 1.85
N GLU A 436 -6.70 -30.78 1.28
CA GLU A 436 -5.58 -30.94 0.33
C GLU A 436 -6.09 -31.12 -1.12
N GLY A 437 -7.39 -31.36 -1.29
CA GLY A 437 -8.05 -31.47 -2.59
C GLY A 437 -8.88 -30.24 -2.94
N THR A 438 -10.09 -30.47 -3.46
CA THR A 438 -11.05 -29.40 -3.80
C THR A 438 -12.24 -29.44 -2.86
N LEU A 439 -12.44 -28.40 -2.06
CA LEU A 439 -13.63 -28.19 -1.24
C LEU A 439 -14.57 -27.19 -1.92
N THR A 440 -15.80 -27.59 -2.19
CA THR A 440 -16.86 -26.71 -2.72
C THR A 440 -17.99 -26.56 -1.72
N ILE A 441 -18.27 -25.33 -1.31
CA ILE A 441 -19.48 -24.97 -0.56
C ILE A 441 -20.52 -24.48 -1.57
N GLY A 442 -21.56 -25.28 -1.81
CA GLY A 442 -22.60 -25.03 -2.82
C GLY A 442 -23.99 -24.82 -2.21
N GLY A 443 -25.03 -24.93 -3.05
CA GLY A 443 -26.42 -24.84 -2.61
C GLY A 443 -26.80 -23.46 -2.05
N ASP A 444 -27.48 -23.44 -0.91
CA ASP A 444 -27.71 -22.27 -0.06
C ASP A 444 -27.10 -22.47 1.33
N ASP A 445 -26.00 -23.25 1.38
CA ASP A 445 -25.47 -23.82 2.61
C ASP A 445 -24.31 -23.05 3.22
N THR A 446 -23.99 -23.44 4.45
CA THR A 446 -22.93 -22.85 5.27
C THR A 446 -22.01 -23.89 5.90
N LEU A 447 -20.75 -23.53 6.03
CA LEU A 447 -19.83 -24.13 6.99
C LEU A 447 -19.87 -23.30 8.28
N LEU A 448 -20.32 -23.92 9.38
CA LEU A 448 -20.59 -23.24 10.65
C LEU A 448 -19.59 -23.66 11.72
N PHE A 449 -18.80 -22.71 12.22
CA PHE A 449 -17.79 -22.98 13.25
C PHE A 449 -18.40 -22.89 14.66
N GLY A 450 -18.22 -23.95 15.46
CA GLY A 450 -18.49 -23.99 16.90
C GLY A 450 -19.88 -24.43 17.33
N LEU A 451 -20.82 -24.71 16.42
CA LEU A 451 -22.14 -25.23 16.82
C LEU A 451 -22.01 -26.68 17.31
N SER A 452 -22.51 -27.12 18.46
CA SER A 452 -23.12 -26.45 19.62
C SER A 452 -22.20 -26.44 20.86
N SER A 453 -20.95 -26.89 20.71
CA SER A 453 -20.01 -27.12 21.82
C SER A 453 -18.79 -26.17 21.83
N GLY A 454 -18.63 -25.33 20.81
CA GLY A 454 -17.50 -24.42 20.66
C GLY A 454 -16.19 -25.15 20.31
N GLY A 455 -15.12 -24.84 21.05
CA GLY A 455 -13.76 -25.29 20.78
C GLY A 455 -12.98 -24.39 19.82
N ASN A 456 -11.73 -24.76 19.57
CA ASN A 456 -10.86 -24.09 18.59
C ASN A 456 -10.94 -24.83 17.27
N ASN A 457 -11.83 -24.36 16.39
CA ASN A 457 -12.13 -25.04 15.13
C ASN A 457 -11.33 -24.38 14.00
N THR A 458 -10.68 -25.18 13.17
CA THR A 458 -9.80 -24.68 12.09
C THR A 458 -10.17 -25.36 10.78
N LEU A 459 -10.29 -24.57 9.71
CA LEU A 459 -10.25 -25.04 8.33
C LEU A 459 -8.93 -24.57 7.71
N ILE A 460 -8.15 -25.51 7.19
CA ILE A 460 -6.90 -25.26 6.47
C ILE A 460 -7.14 -25.63 5.01
N ASN A 461 -7.06 -24.66 4.11
CA ASN A 461 -6.96 -24.93 2.67
C ASN A 461 -5.48 -25.00 2.31
N ALA A 462 -4.94 -26.21 2.19
CA ALA A 462 -3.51 -26.46 2.06
C ALA A 462 -2.92 -25.95 0.74
N VAL A 463 -1.59 -25.91 0.64
CA VAL A 463 -0.90 -25.57 -0.61
C VAL A 463 -1.34 -26.52 -1.73
N GLY A 464 -1.64 -25.98 -2.92
CA GLY A 464 -2.17 -26.74 -4.06
C GLY A 464 -3.68 -27.06 -3.97
N ALA A 465 -4.31 -26.88 -2.81
CA ALA A 465 -5.73 -27.15 -2.60
C ALA A 465 -6.62 -25.99 -3.07
N THR A 466 -7.89 -26.29 -3.35
CA THR A 466 -8.88 -25.30 -3.79
C THR A 466 -10.10 -25.26 -2.87
N LEU A 467 -10.49 -24.07 -2.43
CA LEU A 467 -11.74 -23.79 -1.72
C LEU A 467 -12.66 -22.91 -2.60
N ASN A 468 -13.74 -23.48 -3.09
CA ASN A 468 -14.73 -22.78 -3.91
C ASN A 468 -15.93 -22.34 -3.07
N LEU A 469 -16.21 -21.04 -3.07
CA LEU A 469 -17.44 -20.46 -2.56
C LEU A 469 -18.44 -20.34 -3.71
N SER A 470 -19.46 -21.21 -3.72
CA SER A 470 -20.49 -21.26 -4.76
C SER A 470 -21.93 -21.26 -4.22
N SER A 471 -22.07 -21.25 -2.89
CA SER A 471 -23.34 -21.16 -2.19
C SER A 471 -24.07 -19.86 -2.55
N THR A 472 -25.40 -19.87 -2.52
CA THR A 472 -26.22 -18.65 -2.63
C THR A 472 -26.41 -17.96 -1.28
N HIS A 473 -25.93 -18.56 -0.19
CA HIS A 473 -26.00 -17.98 1.14
C HIS A 473 -25.05 -16.79 1.28
N ALA A 474 -25.49 -15.73 1.97
CA ALA A 474 -24.70 -14.52 2.11
C ALA A 474 -23.45 -14.68 2.99
N THR A 475 -23.42 -15.71 3.85
CA THR A 475 -22.33 -16.00 4.79
C THR A 475 -21.97 -17.49 4.74
N PRO A 476 -21.37 -17.98 3.64
CA PRO A 476 -21.05 -19.41 3.50
C PRO A 476 -20.02 -19.90 4.53
N LEU A 477 -19.22 -19.00 5.08
CA LEU A 477 -18.28 -19.25 6.18
C LEU A 477 -18.77 -18.49 7.42
N SER A 478 -19.46 -19.19 8.31
CA SER A 478 -20.21 -18.61 9.42
C SER A 478 -19.68 -19.05 10.78
N PHE A 479 -19.95 -18.26 11.81
CA PHE A 479 -19.46 -18.49 13.17
C PHE A 479 -20.62 -18.53 14.17
N TRP A 480 -20.55 -19.46 15.13
CA TRP A 480 -21.47 -19.56 16.25
C TRP A 480 -20.80 -19.19 17.59
N THR A 481 -19.78 -19.95 18.01
CA THR A 481 -19.10 -19.76 19.29
C THR A 481 -17.71 -20.40 19.30
N GLY A 482 -16.94 -20.22 20.38
CA GLY A 482 -15.57 -20.71 20.49
C GLY A 482 -14.59 -19.83 19.71
N THR A 483 -13.57 -20.44 19.11
CA THR A 483 -12.66 -19.76 18.18
C THR A 483 -12.71 -20.46 16.82
N ALA A 484 -12.55 -19.66 15.75
CA ALA A 484 -12.59 -20.13 14.38
C ALA A 484 -11.43 -19.52 13.59
N THR A 485 -10.68 -20.37 12.91
CA THR A 485 -9.59 -19.96 12.02
C THR A 485 -9.79 -20.57 10.64
N LEU A 486 -9.61 -19.75 9.61
CA LEU A 486 -9.50 -20.17 8.22
C LEU A 486 -8.10 -19.79 7.73
N ASP A 487 -7.28 -20.79 7.48
CA ASP A 487 -5.93 -20.62 6.92
C ASP A 487 -5.96 -21.01 5.45
N ASN A 488 -5.82 -20.04 4.56
CA ASN A 488 -5.76 -20.25 3.11
C ASN A 488 -4.31 -20.21 2.63
N ALA A 489 -3.72 -21.37 2.37
CA ALA A 489 -2.43 -21.55 1.72
C ALA A 489 -2.56 -21.95 0.24
N GLY A 490 -3.70 -22.52 -0.15
CA GLY A 490 -4.06 -22.82 -1.54
C GLY A 490 -4.79 -21.67 -2.22
N ILE A 491 -5.78 -22.02 -3.05
CA ILE A 491 -6.63 -21.07 -3.78
C ILE A 491 -8.02 -21.01 -3.13
N LEU A 492 -8.48 -19.81 -2.76
CA LEU A 492 -9.86 -19.53 -2.41
C LEU A 492 -10.53 -18.81 -3.58
N ASN A 493 -11.55 -19.43 -4.18
CA ASN A 493 -12.29 -18.87 -5.31
C ASN A 493 -13.67 -18.39 -4.89
N GLN A 494 -14.01 -17.17 -5.30
CA GLN A 494 -15.36 -16.64 -5.35
C GLN A 494 -15.76 -16.44 -6.81
N THR A 495 -16.56 -17.37 -7.35
CA THR A 495 -16.93 -17.39 -8.78
C THR A 495 -18.39 -17.09 -9.04
N VAL A 496 -19.20 -16.92 -7.99
CA VAL A 496 -20.65 -16.67 -8.11
C VAL A 496 -20.97 -15.20 -7.87
N GLY A 497 -22.04 -14.73 -8.51
CA GLY A 497 -22.59 -13.40 -8.24
C GLY A 497 -23.19 -13.30 -6.84
N GLY A 498 -23.48 -12.07 -6.39
CA GLY A 498 -23.98 -11.79 -5.03
C GLY A 498 -22.86 -11.48 -4.05
N THR A 499 -23.15 -11.54 -2.75
CA THR A 499 -22.20 -11.19 -1.69
C THR A 499 -21.97 -12.40 -0.79
N HIS A 500 -20.70 -12.78 -0.60
CA HIS A 500 -20.28 -13.73 0.42
C HIS A 500 -19.46 -13.05 1.50
N SER A 501 -19.81 -13.30 2.75
CA SER A 501 -19.03 -12.89 3.90
C SER A 501 -18.32 -14.06 4.55
N ILE A 502 -17.05 -13.85 4.85
CA ILE A 502 -16.33 -14.54 5.92
C ILE A 502 -16.68 -13.80 7.23
N ALA A 503 -17.35 -14.49 8.15
CA ALA A 503 -17.86 -13.87 9.38
C ALA A 503 -16.76 -13.19 10.22
N SER A 504 -17.11 -12.13 10.94
CA SER A 504 -16.16 -11.27 11.66
C SER A 504 -15.39 -11.97 12.79
N SER A 505 -15.95 -13.06 13.34
CA SER A 505 -15.33 -13.86 14.39
C SER A 505 -14.43 -14.99 13.86
N ILE A 506 -14.26 -15.09 12.54
CA ILE A 506 -13.31 -16.02 11.92
C ILE A 506 -12.00 -15.27 11.68
N GLY A 507 -10.91 -15.74 12.29
CA GLY A 507 -9.57 -15.30 11.94
C GLY A 507 -9.21 -15.84 10.57
N PHE A 508 -9.06 -14.96 9.57
CA PHE A 508 -8.77 -15.36 8.20
C PHE A 508 -7.31 -15.05 7.86
N ASN A 509 -6.47 -16.06 7.66
CA ASN A 509 -5.09 -15.87 7.25
C ASN A 509 -4.93 -16.30 5.79
N ASN A 510 -4.24 -15.50 4.99
CA ASN A 510 -4.01 -15.80 3.58
C ASN A 510 -2.51 -15.83 3.28
N THR A 511 -1.96 -17.02 3.10
CA THR A 511 -0.61 -17.23 2.56
C THR A 511 -0.65 -17.65 1.09
N GLY A 512 -1.82 -18.10 0.60
CA GLY A 512 -2.06 -18.46 -0.80
C GLY A 512 -2.79 -17.39 -1.61
N GLN A 513 -3.59 -17.81 -2.61
CA GLN A 513 -4.31 -16.90 -3.48
C GLN A 513 -5.79 -16.81 -3.11
N VAL A 514 -6.33 -15.59 -3.13
CA VAL A 514 -7.77 -15.33 -3.16
C VAL A 514 -8.14 -14.80 -4.54
N SER A 515 -9.02 -15.50 -5.26
CA SER A 515 -9.59 -15.05 -6.55
C SER A 515 -11.06 -14.67 -6.37
N VAL A 516 -11.39 -13.41 -6.68
CA VAL A 516 -12.77 -12.90 -6.68
C VAL A 516 -13.14 -12.60 -8.13
N ASP A 517 -13.70 -13.59 -8.81
CA ASP A 517 -13.98 -13.52 -10.25
C ASP A 517 -15.35 -12.89 -10.54
N ALA A 518 -16.27 -12.99 -9.59
CA ALA A 518 -17.60 -12.39 -9.67
C ALA A 518 -18.12 -11.96 -8.28
N GLY A 519 -19.13 -11.08 -8.28
CA GLY A 519 -19.81 -10.69 -7.05
C GLY A 519 -18.93 -9.91 -6.06
N THR A 520 -19.23 -10.05 -4.77
CA THR A 520 -18.50 -9.42 -3.67
C THR A 520 -18.04 -10.45 -2.66
N LEU A 521 -16.74 -10.49 -2.37
CA LEU A 521 -16.19 -11.18 -1.20
C LEU A 521 -15.96 -10.17 -0.08
N VAL A 522 -16.56 -10.41 1.08
CA VAL A 522 -16.43 -9.59 2.28
C VAL A 522 -15.62 -10.35 3.32
N VAL A 523 -14.49 -9.79 3.72
CA VAL A 523 -13.68 -10.26 4.83
C VAL A 523 -13.98 -9.35 6.03
N ALA A 524 -14.80 -9.84 6.96
CA ALA A 524 -15.20 -9.07 8.14
C ALA A 524 -14.29 -9.31 9.36
N GLY A 525 -13.53 -10.41 9.34
CA GLY A 525 -12.61 -10.80 10.40
C GLY A 525 -11.22 -10.20 10.22
N GLY A 526 -10.40 -10.29 11.28
CA GLY A 526 -8.98 -9.94 11.21
C GLY A 526 -8.11 -11.10 10.70
N GLY A 527 -6.82 -10.83 10.53
CA GLY A 527 -5.79 -11.85 10.26
C GLY A 527 -4.58 -11.27 9.53
N THR A 528 -3.66 -12.15 9.15
CA THR A 528 -2.42 -11.79 8.44
C THR A 528 -2.42 -12.30 7.01
N ASP A 529 -1.79 -11.53 6.13
CA ASP A 529 -1.71 -11.83 4.71
C ASP A 529 -0.25 -11.78 4.24
N SER A 530 0.16 -12.85 3.58
CA SER A 530 1.39 -12.90 2.76
C SER A 530 1.13 -13.31 1.32
N GLY A 531 -0.06 -13.87 1.03
CA GLY A 531 -0.50 -14.23 -0.30
C GLY A 531 -1.36 -13.15 -0.97
N GLY A 532 -1.57 -13.30 -2.28
CA GLY A 532 -2.19 -12.29 -3.16
C GLY A 532 -3.71 -12.36 -3.28
N TYR A 533 -4.28 -11.25 -3.74
CA TYR A 533 -5.70 -11.10 -4.07
C TYR A 533 -5.85 -10.71 -5.55
N ALA A 534 -6.61 -11.49 -6.31
CA ALA A 534 -7.01 -11.18 -7.67
C ALA A 534 -8.50 -10.80 -7.68
N VAL A 535 -8.83 -9.61 -8.17
CA VAL A 535 -10.21 -9.11 -8.22
C VAL A 535 -10.59 -8.86 -9.68
N GLY A 536 -11.43 -9.73 -10.22
CA GLY A 536 -11.92 -9.69 -11.60
C GLY A 536 -12.76 -8.45 -11.91
N GLU A 537 -12.95 -8.20 -13.21
CA GLU A 537 -13.77 -7.08 -13.68
C GLU A 537 -15.20 -7.16 -13.13
N GLY A 538 -15.71 -6.04 -12.58
CA GLY A 538 -17.03 -5.98 -11.97
C GLY A 538 -17.15 -6.66 -10.60
N ALA A 539 -16.12 -7.38 -10.15
CA ALA A 539 -16.07 -7.98 -8.82
C ALA A 539 -15.57 -7.00 -7.75
N THR A 540 -15.85 -7.30 -6.48
CA THR A 540 -15.45 -6.46 -5.34
C THR A 540 -14.88 -7.29 -4.19
N LEU A 541 -13.69 -6.92 -3.71
CA LEU A 541 -13.17 -7.37 -2.42
C LEU A 541 -13.45 -6.31 -1.36
N THR A 542 -14.04 -6.69 -0.23
CA THR A 542 -14.38 -5.74 0.85
C THR A 542 -13.74 -6.15 2.18
N PHE A 543 -12.94 -5.26 2.77
CA PHE A 543 -12.51 -5.35 4.16
C PHE A 543 -13.46 -4.53 5.05
N SER A 544 -14.43 -5.22 5.68
CA SER A 544 -15.52 -4.59 6.43
C SER A 544 -15.30 -4.54 7.95
N GLY A 545 -14.29 -5.25 8.46
CA GLY A 545 -13.96 -5.29 9.88
C GLY A 545 -12.57 -5.86 10.13
N GLY A 546 -12.24 -6.03 11.41
CA GLY A 546 -10.95 -6.60 11.84
C GLY A 546 -9.73 -5.72 11.51
N THR A 547 -8.55 -6.25 11.83
CA THR A 547 -7.27 -5.72 11.36
C THR A 547 -6.65 -6.70 10.36
N ARG A 548 -6.23 -6.18 9.21
CA ARG A 548 -5.62 -6.92 8.10
C ARG A 548 -4.22 -6.36 7.88
N ASN A 549 -3.22 -7.23 7.87
CA ASN A 549 -1.83 -6.84 7.59
C ASN A 549 -1.40 -7.51 6.29
N LEU A 550 -1.38 -6.73 5.21
CA LEU A 550 -0.93 -7.17 3.89
C LEU A 550 0.58 -6.99 3.83
N GLY A 551 1.32 -8.08 3.89
CA GLY A 551 2.77 -8.09 3.72
C GLY A 551 3.20 -7.63 2.32
N ALA A 552 4.51 -7.52 2.09
CA ALA A 552 5.06 -7.05 0.82
C ALA A 552 4.61 -7.88 -0.41
N GLY A 553 4.37 -9.19 -0.23
CA GLY A 553 3.84 -10.08 -1.27
C GLY A 553 2.30 -10.08 -1.43
N SER A 554 1.56 -9.44 -0.52
CA SER A 554 0.09 -9.44 -0.52
C SER A 554 -0.50 -8.38 -1.43
N ASN A 555 -0.24 -8.53 -2.73
CA ASN A 555 -0.73 -7.61 -3.75
C ASN A 555 -2.24 -7.78 -3.97
N VAL A 556 -2.97 -6.67 -4.09
CA VAL A 556 -4.37 -6.64 -4.52
C VAL A 556 -4.42 -6.14 -5.96
N THR A 557 -4.73 -7.03 -6.89
CA THR A 557 -4.60 -6.81 -8.34
C THR A 557 -5.92 -7.07 -9.08
N GLY A 558 -5.98 -6.66 -10.35
CA GLY A 558 -7.12 -6.87 -11.24
C GLY A 558 -7.93 -5.59 -11.53
N LEU A 559 -8.95 -5.74 -12.38
CA LEU A 559 -9.79 -4.62 -12.86
C LEU A 559 -10.99 -4.33 -11.94
N GLY A 560 -11.19 -5.15 -10.91
CA GLY A 560 -12.26 -4.98 -9.94
C GLY A 560 -12.01 -3.86 -8.93
N ARG A 561 -12.78 -3.89 -7.84
CA ARG A 561 -12.74 -2.88 -6.79
C ARG A 561 -12.31 -3.45 -5.45
N LEU A 562 -11.38 -2.78 -4.78
CA LEU A 562 -11.13 -2.92 -3.35
C LEU A 562 -12.00 -1.93 -2.57
N THR A 563 -12.71 -2.40 -1.55
CA THR A 563 -13.51 -1.57 -0.65
C THR A 563 -13.02 -1.70 0.79
N VAL A 564 -12.79 -0.58 1.45
CA VAL A 564 -12.55 -0.51 2.91
C VAL A 564 -13.74 0.20 3.55
N SER A 565 -14.55 -0.55 4.30
CA SER A 565 -15.82 -0.05 4.86
C SER A 565 -15.86 -0.03 6.38
N GLY A 566 -14.97 -0.75 7.07
CA GLY A 566 -14.91 -0.75 8.53
C GLY A 566 -13.64 -1.34 9.17
N GLY A 567 -12.85 -2.12 8.41
CA GLY A 567 -11.59 -2.70 8.91
C GLY A 567 -10.42 -1.70 8.99
N THR A 568 -9.36 -2.11 9.67
CA THR A 568 -8.02 -1.49 9.57
C THR A 568 -7.16 -2.34 8.65
N VAL A 569 -6.70 -1.77 7.55
CA VAL A 569 -5.86 -2.44 6.56
C VAL A 569 -4.50 -1.76 6.57
N ASN A 570 -3.44 -2.50 6.92
CA ASN A 570 -2.07 -2.03 6.82
C ASN A 570 -1.45 -2.71 5.60
N THR A 571 -1.07 -1.94 4.58
CA THR A 571 -0.48 -2.49 3.35
C THR A 571 0.99 -2.18 3.23
N GLY A 572 1.77 -3.25 3.09
CA GLY A 572 3.13 -3.28 2.58
C GLY A 572 3.21 -3.78 1.13
N GLY A 573 2.10 -4.26 0.55
CA GLY A 573 2.01 -4.71 -0.84
C GLY A 573 1.39 -3.69 -1.79
N LEU A 574 1.36 -4.04 -3.09
CA LEU A 574 0.77 -3.24 -4.17
C LEU A 574 -0.78 -3.22 -4.09
N LEU A 575 -1.38 -2.07 -4.38
CA LEU A 575 -2.82 -1.93 -4.62
C LEU A 575 -3.04 -1.48 -6.08
N GLY A 576 -3.28 -2.43 -6.98
CA GLY A 576 -3.48 -2.17 -8.42
C GLY A 576 -4.93 -2.07 -8.87
N THR A 577 -5.89 -2.14 -7.93
CA THR A 577 -7.34 -2.09 -8.20
C THR A 577 -7.91 -0.70 -7.89
N ALA A 578 -9.11 -0.40 -8.42
CA ALA A 578 -9.84 0.80 -8.00
C ALA A 578 -10.19 0.72 -6.51
N LEU A 579 -10.00 1.82 -5.76
CA LEU A 579 -10.22 1.85 -4.33
C LEU A 579 -11.49 2.64 -3.96
N SER A 580 -12.30 2.07 -3.07
CA SER A 580 -13.43 2.75 -2.44
C SER A 580 -13.31 2.71 -0.93
N MET A 581 -13.41 3.87 -0.29
CA MET A 581 -13.40 4.00 1.17
C MET A 581 -14.73 4.57 1.64
N SER A 582 -15.53 3.74 2.30
CA SER A 582 -16.78 4.17 2.94
C SER A 582 -16.68 4.25 4.47
N GLY A 583 -15.58 3.72 5.03
CA GLY A 583 -15.27 3.72 6.44
C GLY A 583 -13.88 3.11 6.67
N GLY A 584 -13.62 2.66 7.90
CA GLY A 584 -12.36 1.99 8.25
C GLY A 584 -11.10 2.86 8.08
N THR A 585 -9.94 2.20 8.07
CA THR A 585 -8.62 2.82 7.89
C THR A 585 -7.79 1.99 6.92
N LEU A 586 -7.17 2.63 5.93
CA LEU A 586 -6.13 2.05 5.09
C LEU A 586 -4.82 2.80 5.34
N ASN A 587 -3.80 2.12 5.86
CA ASN A 587 -2.46 2.66 6.05
C ASN A 587 -1.53 2.11 4.96
N VAL A 588 -1.02 2.99 4.11
CA VAL A 588 -0.01 2.64 3.10
C VAL A 588 1.37 2.89 3.69
N ASN A 589 2.13 1.83 3.92
CA ASN A 589 3.48 1.90 4.51
C ASN A 589 4.53 1.24 3.61
N THR A 590 4.36 1.39 2.30
CA THR A 590 5.27 0.90 1.26
C THR A 590 6.41 1.87 1.04
N ALA A 591 7.60 1.35 0.71
CA ALA A 591 8.74 2.18 0.31
C ALA A 591 8.50 2.79 -1.09
N ALA A 592 7.99 2.00 -2.03
CA ALA A 592 7.58 2.46 -3.36
C ALA A 592 6.20 3.13 -3.31
N ALA A 593 5.96 4.05 -4.25
CA ALA A 593 4.65 4.67 -4.40
C ALA A 593 3.59 3.66 -4.86
N VAL A 594 2.41 3.73 -4.26
CA VAL A 594 1.24 2.94 -4.69
C VAL A 594 0.41 3.77 -5.65
N THR A 595 0.17 3.24 -6.85
CA THR A 595 -0.64 3.92 -7.87
C THR A 595 -2.03 3.30 -7.96
N LEU A 596 -3.05 4.13 -7.74
CA LEU A 596 -4.47 3.75 -7.79
C LEU A 596 -5.11 4.24 -9.09
N PRO A 597 -5.82 3.38 -9.84
CA PRO A 597 -6.58 3.78 -11.02
C PRO A 597 -7.72 4.77 -10.70
N SER A 598 -8.31 4.69 -9.50
CA SER A 598 -9.26 5.67 -8.99
C SER A 598 -9.43 5.52 -7.48
N LEU A 599 -9.88 6.60 -6.84
CA LEU A 599 -10.19 6.63 -5.41
C LEU A 599 -11.55 7.28 -5.18
N ALA A 600 -12.50 6.54 -4.63
CA ALA A 600 -13.75 7.09 -4.12
C ALA A 600 -13.73 7.10 -2.59
N MET A 601 -14.04 8.24 -1.97
CA MET A 601 -14.13 8.38 -0.51
C MET A 601 -15.51 8.92 -0.11
N SER A 602 -16.32 8.08 0.50
CA SER A 602 -17.54 8.49 1.22
C SER A 602 -17.34 8.45 2.74
N GLY A 603 -16.16 8.03 3.22
CA GLY A 603 -15.80 7.92 4.62
C GLY A 603 -14.37 7.41 4.83
N GLY A 604 -14.01 7.15 6.08
CA GLY A 604 -12.77 6.45 6.45
C GLY A 604 -11.50 7.31 6.46
N THR A 605 -10.37 6.64 6.69
CA THR A 605 -9.03 7.26 6.81
C THR A 605 -8.03 6.61 5.85
N LEU A 606 -7.48 7.37 4.90
CA LEU A 606 -6.29 7.00 4.12
C LEU A 606 -5.04 7.55 4.82
N GLY A 607 -4.36 6.67 5.54
CA GLY A 607 -3.20 6.95 6.38
C GLY A 607 -1.89 6.39 5.85
N GLY A 608 -0.87 6.40 6.71
CA GLY A 608 0.44 5.79 6.46
C GLY A 608 1.53 6.78 6.05
N THR A 609 2.73 6.23 5.85
CA THR A 609 3.95 6.98 5.53
C THR A 609 4.38 6.85 4.08
N GLY A 610 3.88 5.83 3.36
CA GLY A 610 4.16 5.61 1.95
C GLY A 610 3.46 6.62 1.04
N ALA A 611 4.00 6.78 -0.17
CA ALA A 611 3.41 7.66 -1.18
C ALA A 611 2.23 6.96 -1.89
N VAL A 612 1.18 7.73 -2.17
CA VAL A 612 0.00 7.27 -2.93
C VAL A 612 -0.23 8.22 -4.09
N VAL A 613 -0.33 7.66 -5.30
CA VAL A 613 -0.66 8.38 -6.53
C VAL A 613 -2.03 7.91 -7.00
N VAL A 614 -2.94 8.84 -7.31
CA VAL A 614 -4.22 8.55 -7.94
C VAL A 614 -4.16 9.07 -9.38
N SER A 615 -4.00 8.16 -10.33
CA SER A 615 -3.84 8.50 -11.75
C SER A 615 -5.17 8.78 -12.46
N GLY A 616 -6.26 8.19 -11.97
CA GLY A 616 -7.62 8.52 -12.41
C GLY A 616 -8.37 9.40 -11.40
N ALA A 617 -9.71 9.31 -11.42
CA ALA A 617 -10.54 10.21 -10.64
C ALA A 617 -10.42 10.00 -9.13
N PHE A 618 -10.35 11.11 -8.39
CA PHE A 618 -10.49 11.15 -6.93
C PHE A 618 -11.81 11.85 -6.56
N GLY A 619 -12.78 11.10 -6.01
CA GLY A 619 -14.09 11.64 -5.66
C GLY A 619 -14.38 11.54 -4.18
N VAL A 620 -14.69 12.66 -3.52
CA VAL A 620 -15.08 12.71 -2.11
C VAL A 620 -16.54 13.10 -1.98
N THR A 621 -17.36 12.19 -1.47
CA THR A 621 -18.82 12.35 -1.34
C THR A 621 -19.31 12.29 0.11
N GLY A 622 -18.42 11.99 1.04
CA GLY A 622 -18.66 11.93 2.48
C GLY A 622 -17.41 12.38 3.26
N SER A 623 -17.56 12.70 4.54
CA SER A 623 -16.43 13.14 5.38
C SER A 623 -15.36 12.06 5.49
N GLY A 624 -14.18 12.35 4.96
CA GLY A 624 -13.03 11.46 4.97
C GLY A 624 -11.79 12.11 5.59
N THR A 625 -10.76 11.31 5.84
CA THR A 625 -9.48 11.79 6.38
C THR A 625 -8.32 11.28 5.54
N LEU A 626 -7.47 12.19 5.08
CA LEU A 626 -6.12 11.91 4.62
C LEU A 626 -5.19 12.14 5.81
N SER A 627 -4.56 11.09 6.33
CA SER A 627 -3.66 11.15 7.49
C SER A 627 -2.26 10.63 7.20
N GLY A 628 -1.32 10.89 8.12
CA GLY A 628 0.07 10.43 8.05
C GLY A 628 1.00 11.41 7.34
N THR A 629 2.27 11.04 7.20
CA THR A 629 3.30 11.89 6.58
C THR A 629 3.53 11.59 5.09
N GLY A 630 2.87 10.56 4.56
CA GLY A 630 3.04 10.15 3.17
C GLY A 630 2.56 11.23 2.18
N THR A 631 3.18 11.26 1.00
CA THR A 631 2.73 12.13 -0.10
C THR A 631 1.49 11.52 -0.76
N PHE A 632 0.48 12.34 -1.01
CA PHE A 632 -0.73 11.98 -1.74
C PHE A 632 -0.79 12.82 -3.01
N THR A 633 -0.68 12.20 -4.18
CA THR A 633 -0.68 12.89 -5.47
C THR A 633 -1.94 12.55 -6.26
N THR A 634 -2.56 13.55 -6.88
CA THR A 634 -3.74 13.37 -7.75
C THR A 634 -3.45 13.96 -9.13
N GLU A 635 -3.46 13.12 -10.16
CA GLU A 635 -3.05 13.49 -11.54
C GLU A 635 -4.24 13.88 -12.42
N ALA A 636 -5.43 13.36 -12.14
CA ALA A 636 -6.65 13.67 -12.89
C ALA A 636 -7.63 14.53 -12.09
N LEU A 637 -8.93 14.44 -12.41
CA LEU A 637 -9.98 15.19 -11.73
C LEU A 637 -10.16 14.71 -10.28
N SER A 638 -9.98 15.64 -9.35
CA SER A 638 -10.33 15.53 -7.94
C SER A 638 -11.55 16.39 -7.61
N THR A 639 -12.56 15.81 -6.96
CA THR A 639 -13.77 16.53 -6.55
C THR A 639 -14.04 16.32 -5.07
N VAL A 640 -14.27 17.42 -4.34
CA VAL A 640 -14.80 17.39 -2.97
C VAL A 640 -16.21 17.95 -3.01
N ASN A 641 -17.19 17.07 -2.86
CA ASN A 641 -18.61 17.35 -2.97
C ASN A 641 -19.39 16.41 -2.04
N ILE A 642 -19.40 16.74 -0.76
CA ILE A 642 -19.97 15.94 0.33
C ILE A 642 -21.45 16.27 0.49
N ALA A 643 -22.28 15.22 0.56
CA ALA A 643 -23.71 15.38 0.76
C ALA A 643 -24.06 15.76 2.22
N GLY A 644 -25.11 16.55 2.41
CA GLY A 644 -25.72 16.79 3.73
C GLY A 644 -25.36 18.11 4.43
N GLY A 645 -24.50 18.92 3.82
CA GLY A 645 -24.17 20.26 4.28
C GLY A 645 -22.99 20.32 5.26
N GLY A 646 -22.02 21.20 5.01
CA GLY A 646 -20.89 21.50 5.90
C GLY A 646 -19.88 20.37 6.05
N GLY A 647 -19.69 19.55 5.01
CA GLY A 647 -18.75 18.42 5.02
C GLY A 647 -17.29 18.86 5.03
N ASN A 648 -16.43 17.99 5.55
CA ASN A 648 -14.98 18.20 5.55
C ASN A 648 -14.19 16.99 5.04
N LEU A 649 -13.21 17.25 4.18
CA LEU A 649 -12.09 16.35 3.95
C LEU A 649 -10.91 16.84 4.79
N ASN A 650 -10.43 15.99 5.68
CA ASN A 650 -9.40 16.36 6.64
C ASN A 650 -8.01 16.00 6.14
N LEU A 651 -7.06 16.92 6.22
CA LEU A 651 -5.63 16.67 6.01
C LEU A 651 -4.93 16.74 7.36
N THR A 652 -4.32 15.65 7.83
CA THR A 652 -3.83 15.56 9.21
C THR A 652 -2.58 14.70 9.37
N GLY A 653 -1.89 14.81 10.49
CA GLY A 653 -0.71 14.00 10.78
C GLY A 653 0.54 14.36 9.96
N GLY A 654 0.54 15.53 9.29
CA GLY A 654 1.64 15.98 8.45
C GLY A 654 1.48 15.62 6.97
N LYS A 655 0.23 15.53 6.47
CA LYS A 655 0.00 15.09 5.10
C LYS A 655 0.47 16.09 4.07
N HIS A 656 1.05 15.57 2.98
CA HIS A 656 1.45 16.35 1.82
C HIS A 656 0.57 15.98 0.62
N TRP A 657 -0.39 16.82 0.25
CA TRP A 657 -1.18 16.63 -0.97
C TRP A 657 -0.59 17.45 -2.12
N ILE A 658 -0.26 16.78 -3.22
CA ILE A 658 0.13 17.38 -4.50
C ILE A 658 -1.03 17.19 -5.50
N ASN A 659 -1.63 18.29 -5.95
CA ASN A 659 -2.56 18.28 -7.06
C ASN A 659 -1.78 18.58 -8.36
N GLU A 660 -1.74 17.62 -9.28
CA GLU A 660 -1.17 17.77 -10.62
C GLU A 660 -2.25 17.90 -11.71
N GLY A 661 -3.48 17.48 -11.39
CA GLY A 661 -4.66 17.61 -12.26
C GLY A 661 -5.55 18.80 -11.90
N VAL A 662 -6.85 18.53 -11.77
CA VAL A 662 -7.87 19.53 -11.43
C VAL A 662 -8.49 19.18 -10.09
N LEU A 663 -8.30 20.01 -9.08
CA LEU A 663 -8.98 19.91 -7.80
C LEU A 663 -10.14 20.90 -7.73
N THR A 664 -11.36 20.41 -7.57
CA THR A 664 -12.56 21.24 -7.38
C THR A 664 -13.14 21.01 -5.99
N ILE A 665 -13.17 22.07 -5.18
CA ILE A 665 -13.88 22.10 -3.90
C ILE A 665 -15.25 22.71 -4.18
N GLY A 666 -16.32 21.91 -4.05
CA GLY A 666 -17.68 22.27 -4.42
C GLY A 666 -18.65 22.31 -3.24
N SER A 667 -19.95 22.37 -3.57
CA SER A 667 -21.08 22.33 -2.63
C SER A 667 -20.97 23.32 -1.49
N ASP A 668 -20.89 22.90 -0.23
CA ASP A 668 -20.66 23.77 0.93
C ASP A 668 -19.53 23.20 1.81
N ASP A 669 -18.55 22.58 1.16
CA ASP A 669 -17.52 21.79 1.79
C ASP A 669 -16.22 22.55 2.04
N THR A 670 -15.39 21.96 2.90
CA THR A 670 -14.11 22.49 3.32
C THR A 670 -13.00 21.44 3.26
N LEU A 671 -11.82 21.83 2.77
CA LEU A 671 -10.57 21.15 3.11
C LEU A 671 -10.07 21.67 4.45
N LEU A 672 -10.03 20.80 5.46
CA LEU A 672 -9.70 21.18 6.83
C LEU A 672 -8.34 20.65 7.23
N PHE A 673 -7.40 21.57 7.48
CA PHE A 673 -6.02 21.23 7.86
C PHE A 673 -5.89 21.01 9.38
N GLY A 674 -5.33 19.86 9.77
CA GLY A 674 -4.93 19.51 11.12
C GLY A 674 -5.99 18.84 11.99
N LEU A 675 -7.20 18.58 11.51
CA LEU A 675 -8.21 17.88 12.31
C LEU A 675 -7.83 16.39 12.46
N SER A 676 -7.76 15.77 13.64
CA SER A 676 -7.71 16.31 15.00
C SER A 676 -6.31 16.24 15.63
N SER A 677 -5.31 15.70 14.91
CA SER A 677 -3.96 15.44 15.41
C SER A 677 -2.90 16.48 15.00
N GLY A 678 -3.24 17.45 14.14
CA GLY A 678 -2.32 18.50 13.71
C GLY A 678 -1.31 18.03 12.66
N GLY A 679 -0.02 18.29 12.91
CA GLY A 679 1.07 18.05 11.97
C GLY A 679 1.33 19.22 11.02
N SER A 680 2.36 19.07 10.16
CA SER A 680 2.69 20.03 9.11
C SER A 680 2.04 19.63 7.79
N ASN A 681 0.80 20.04 7.61
CA ASN A 681 -0.02 19.63 6.46
C ASN A 681 0.18 20.61 5.30
N THR A 682 0.30 20.10 4.08
CA THR A 682 0.51 20.94 2.88
C THR A 682 -0.42 20.53 1.75
N LEU A 683 -0.91 21.53 1.01
CA LEU A 683 -1.53 21.36 -0.30
C LEU A 683 -0.68 22.13 -1.32
N THR A 684 -0.17 21.44 -2.32
CA THR A 684 0.54 22.02 -3.45
C THR A 684 -0.31 21.88 -4.70
N ASN A 685 -0.71 23.01 -5.28
CA ASN A 685 -1.27 23.03 -6.62
C ASN A 685 -0.12 23.19 -7.63
N ALA A 686 0.29 22.10 -8.26
CA ALA A 686 1.50 22.02 -9.08
C ALA A 686 1.42 22.87 -10.35
N VAL A 687 2.56 23.05 -11.03
CA VAL A 687 2.61 23.76 -12.32
C VAL A 687 1.71 23.06 -13.33
N GLY A 688 0.86 23.81 -14.03
CA GLY A 688 -0.13 23.27 -14.96
C GLY A 688 -1.41 22.75 -14.31
N ALA A 689 -1.43 22.56 -12.99
CA ALA A 689 -2.59 22.09 -12.25
C ALA A 689 -3.59 23.22 -11.95
N THR A 690 -4.84 22.86 -11.68
CA THR A 690 -5.92 23.81 -11.38
C THR A 690 -6.59 23.51 -10.04
N LEU A 691 -6.76 24.52 -9.18
CA LEU A 691 -7.56 24.49 -7.96
C LEU A 691 -8.78 25.42 -8.12
N ASN A 692 -9.97 24.86 -8.16
CA ASN A 692 -11.23 25.60 -8.25
C ASN A 692 -11.91 25.69 -6.88
N LEU A 693 -12.16 26.93 -6.43
CA LEU A 693 -12.98 27.23 -5.27
C LEU A 693 -14.42 27.52 -5.70
N SER A 694 -15.25 26.48 -5.66
CA SER A 694 -16.67 26.49 -6.05
C SER A 694 -17.61 26.06 -4.92
N SER A 695 -17.10 26.00 -3.69
CA SER A 695 -17.90 25.78 -2.49
C SER A 695 -18.69 27.05 -2.15
N THR A 696 -19.82 26.91 -1.49
CA THR A 696 -20.61 28.01 -0.90
C THR A 696 -20.19 28.28 0.55
N HIS A 697 -19.28 27.46 1.09
CA HIS A 697 -18.71 27.65 2.41
C HIS A 697 -17.82 28.88 2.45
N ALA A 698 -17.94 29.71 3.49
CA ALA A 698 -17.17 30.95 3.61
C ALA A 698 -15.66 30.72 3.81
N SER A 699 -15.26 29.50 4.17
CA SER A 699 -13.86 29.12 4.40
C SER A 699 -13.61 27.73 3.81
N PRO A 700 -13.55 27.59 2.47
CA PRO A 700 -13.33 26.30 1.82
C PRO A 700 -11.92 25.72 2.08
N LEU A 701 -11.00 26.58 2.51
CA LEU A 701 -9.65 26.25 2.95
C LEU A 701 -9.52 26.62 4.43
N GLY A 702 -9.90 25.68 5.29
CA GLY A 702 -10.03 25.87 6.74
C GLY A 702 -8.84 25.34 7.52
N PHE A 703 -8.64 25.85 8.74
CA PHE A 703 -7.57 25.38 9.62
C PHE A 703 -8.13 25.01 11.00
N TRP A 704 -7.58 23.95 11.57
CA TRP A 704 -7.90 23.50 12.93
C TRP A 704 -6.71 23.67 13.89
N THR A 705 -5.60 22.97 13.64
CA THR A 705 -4.41 22.99 14.52
C THR A 705 -3.14 22.57 13.75
N GLY A 706 -1.98 22.63 14.41
CA GLY A 706 -0.68 22.33 13.79
C GLY A 706 -0.20 23.47 12.88
N THR A 707 0.42 23.12 11.76
CA THR A 707 0.86 24.07 10.74
C THR A 707 0.29 23.67 9.38
N ALA A 708 -0.11 24.66 8.58
CA ALA A 708 -0.67 24.44 7.25
C ALA A 708 -0.01 25.35 6.22
N ALA A 709 0.25 24.81 5.03
CA ALA A 709 0.70 25.59 3.88
C ALA A 709 -0.12 25.25 2.63
N LEU A 710 -0.41 26.30 1.85
CA LEU A 710 -0.99 26.21 0.52
C LEU A 710 -0.04 26.89 -0.46
N ASN A 711 0.53 26.09 -1.36
CA ASN A 711 1.46 26.56 -2.39
C ASN A 711 0.77 26.50 -3.75
N ASN A 712 0.54 27.65 -4.36
CA ASN A 712 -0.03 27.72 -5.71
C ASN A 712 1.07 27.98 -6.74
N ALA A 713 1.44 26.95 -7.50
CA ALA A 713 2.32 27.06 -8.67
C ALA A 713 1.55 26.94 -10.00
N GLY A 714 0.37 26.32 -9.98
CA GLY A 714 -0.58 26.32 -11.09
C GLY A 714 -1.57 27.47 -11.03
N THR A 715 -2.83 27.16 -11.33
CA THR A 715 -3.93 28.14 -11.36
C THR A 715 -4.89 27.92 -10.20
N LEU A 716 -5.17 28.95 -9.40
CA LEU A 716 -6.26 28.97 -8.42
C LEU A 716 -7.40 29.83 -8.97
N ASN A 717 -8.60 29.27 -9.11
CA ASN A 717 -9.78 29.99 -9.58
C ASN A 717 -10.80 30.19 -8.45
N GLN A 718 -11.22 31.44 -8.27
CA GLN A 718 -12.38 31.84 -7.49
C GLN A 718 -13.51 32.18 -8.47
N THR A 719 -14.50 31.29 -8.60
CA THR A 719 -15.53 31.40 -9.64
C THR A 719 -16.92 31.76 -9.11
N LEU A 720 -17.15 31.65 -7.79
CA LEU A 720 -18.43 31.98 -7.16
C LEU A 720 -18.48 33.41 -6.61
N THR A 721 -19.66 34.02 -6.68
CA THR A 721 -19.95 35.40 -6.22
C THR A 721 -19.92 35.59 -4.70
N GLY A 722 -19.67 34.52 -3.92
CA GLY A 722 -19.54 34.55 -2.46
C GLY A 722 -18.17 35.02 -1.96
N ALA A 723 -18.01 35.05 -0.62
CA ALA A 723 -16.76 35.37 0.03
C ALA A 723 -16.07 34.10 0.52
N HIS A 724 -14.89 33.79 -0.02
CA HIS A 724 -14.03 32.71 0.46
C HIS A 724 -12.85 33.25 1.24
N THR A 725 -12.52 32.57 2.33
CA THR A 725 -11.35 32.89 3.16
C THR A 725 -10.38 31.72 3.14
N ILE A 726 -9.11 32.02 2.85
CA ILE A 726 -7.98 31.18 3.23
C ILE A 726 -7.64 31.54 4.68
N ALA A 727 -7.82 30.58 5.59
CA ALA A 727 -7.68 30.80 7.03
C ALA A 727 -6.31 31.41 7.40
N SER A 728 -6.27 32.23 8.46
CA SER A 728 -5.07 33.00 8.85
C SER A 728 -3.86 32.15 9.24
N SER A 729 -4.12 30.93 9.73
CA SER A 729 -3.08 29.96 10.10
C SER A 729 -2.59 29.12 8.93
N ILE A 730 -3.10 29.33 7.72
CA ILE A 730 -2.58 28.72 6.49
C ILE A 730 -1.58 29.70 5.88
N ALA A 731 -0.32 29.29 5.80
CA ALA A 731 0.68 30.01 5.03
C ALA A 731 0.36 29.87 3.54
N PHE A 732 0.12 30.99 2.86
CA PHE A 732 -0.22 30.98 1.43
C PHE A 732 0.93 31.58 0.63
N SER A 733 1.36 30.87 -0.42
CA SER A 733 2.32 31.39 -1.40
C SER A 733 1.77 31.24 -2.82
N ASN A 734 1.94 32.28 -3.63
CA ASN A 734 1.57 32.25 -5.05
C ASN A 734 2.79 32.44 -5.95
N THR A 735 3.10 31.43 -6.75
CA THR A 735 4.11 31.44 -7.83
C THR A 735 3.49 31.24 -9.21
N GLY A 736 2.22 30.79 -9.27
CA GLY A 736 1.43 30.67 -10.50
C GLY A 736 0.41 31.79 -10.65
N THR A 737 -0.82 31.45 -10.99
CA THR A 737 -1.90 32.43 -11.24
C THR A 737 -3.05 32.25 -10.25
N VAL A 738 -3.60 33.36 -9.77
CA VAL A 738 -4.87 33.41 -9.02
C VAL A 738 -5.88 34.22 -9.84
N ASN A 739 -6.94 33.58 -10.31
CA ASN A 739 -8.05 34.22 -11.02
C ASN A 739 -9.23 34.43 -10.07
N LEU A 740 -9.69 35.67 -9.96
CA LEU A 740 -10.90 36.04 -9.24
C LEU A 740 -11.93 36.51 -10.25
N ASP A 741 -12.75 35.57 -10.73
CA ASP A 741 -13.77 35.84 -11.74
C ASP A 741 -15.03 36.46 -11.11
N ALA A 742 -15.27 36.17 -9.83
CA ALA A 742 -16.40 36.71 -9.07
C ALA A 742 -16.13 36.73 -7.56
N GLY A 743 -16.97 37.45 -6.82
CA GLY A 743 -17.01 37.37 -5.36
C GLY A 743 -15.78 37.97 -4.67
N THR A 744 -15.46 37.49 -3.46
CA THR A 744 -14.32 37.96 -2.67
C THR A 744 -13.43 36.79 -2.28
N LEU A 745 -12.13 36.88 -2.60
CA LEU A 745 -11.11 36.00 -2.01
C LEU A 745 -10.35 36.76 -0.93
N THR A 746 -10.51 36.32 0.31
CA THR A 746 -9.79 36.84 1.47
C THR A 746 -8.62 35.95 1.83
N ILE A 747 -7.43 36.51 1.87
CA ILE A 747 -6.22 35.81 2.30
C ILE A 747 -5.77 36.41 3.63
N ALA A 748 -5.96 35.64 4.70
CA ALA A 748 -5.75 36.12 6.07
C ALA A 748 -4.37 35.77 6.65
N GLY A 749 -3.65 34.82 6.03
CA GLY A 749 -2.29 34.45 6.41
C GLY A 749 -1.23 35.42 5.87
N GLY A 750 0.03 35.23 6.25
CA GLY A 750 1.18 35.89 5.60
C GLY A 750 1.67 35.14 4.37
N GLY A 751 2.70 35.66 3.70
CA GLY A 751 3.38 34.98 2.59
C GLY A 751 4.23 35.88 1.70
N THR A 752 4.96 35.25 0.78
CA THR A 752 5.68 35.92 -0.30
C THR A 752 5.19 35.36 -1.63
N ASP A 753 4.90 36.25 -2.56
CA ASP A 753 4.36 35.90 -3.87
C ASP A 753 5.35 36.35 -4.97
N SER A 754 5.36 35.58 -6.06
CA SER A 754 6.01 35.90 -7.33
C SER A 754 5.09 35.68 -8.53
N GLY A 755 3.91 35.11 -8.31
CA GLY A 755 2.89 34.87 -9.33
C GLY A 755 1.89 36.01 -9.49
N ASP A 756 0.92 35.79 -10.38
CA ASP A 756 -0.07 36.78 -10.82
C ASP A 756 -1.41 36.66 -10.12
N TYR A 757 -2.10 37.80 -9.99
CA TYR A 757 -3.49 37.93 -9.55
C TYR A 757 -4.31 38.67 -10.62
N ALA A 758 -5.30 37.98 -11.20
CA ALA A 758 -6.26 38.57 -12.13
C ALA A 758 -7.60 38.80 -11.42
N VAL A 759 -8.01 40.05 -11.28
CA VAL A 759 -9.23 40.44 -10.52
C VAL A 759 -10.28 41.02 -11.47
N ALA A 760 -11.29 40.22 -11.79
CA ALA A 760 -12.36 40.61 -12.70
C ALA A 760 -13.24 41.74 -12.14
N GLU A 761 -14.05 42.36 -13.00
CA GLU A 761 -15.01 43.38 -12.61
C GLU A 761 -16.00 42.82 -11.56
N GLY A 762 -16.22 43.57 -10.48
CA GLY A 762 -17.08 43.15 -9.37
C GLY A 762 -16.44 42.15 -8.39
N ALA A 763 -15.27 41.58 -8.72
CA ALA A 763 -14.52 40.73 -7.81
C ALA A 763 -13.64 41.54 -6.83
N VAL A 764 -13.30 40.93 -5.69
CA VAL A 764 -12.49 41.55 -4.63
C VAL A 764 -11.38 40.61 -4.18
N LEU A 765 -10.13 41.07 -4.28
CA LEU A 765 -8.99 40.48 -3.58
C LEU A 765 -8.82 41.20 -2.24
N ALA A 766 -8.82 40.47 -1.12
CA ALA A 766 -8.70 41.04 0.22
C ALA A 766 -7.52 40.44 1.00
N PHE A 767 -6.63 41.29 1.48
CA PHE A 767 -5.59 40.93 2.45
C PHE A 767 -5.99 41.40 3.85
N SER A 768 -6.42 40.47 4.70
CA SER A 768 -7.03 40.79 6.00
C SER A 768 -6.12 40.57 7.21
N GLY A 769 -4.99 39.89 7.04
CA GLY A 769 -4.04 39.63 8.14
C GLY A 769 -2.65 39.25 7.65
N GLY A 770 -1.71 39.12 8.60
CA GLY A 770 -0.33 38.74 8.33
C GLY A 770 0.52 39.80 7.61
N THR A 771 1.76 39.43 7.31
CA THR A 771 2.65 40.21 6.43
C THR A 771 2.72 39.52 5.07
N ARG A 772 2.42 40.29 4.02
CA ARG A 772 2.43 39.84 2.63
C ARG A 772 3.48 40.61 1.85
N THR A 773 4.31 39.92 1.10
CA THR A 773 5.23 40.52 0.13
C THR A 773 4.78 40.13 -1.27
N LEU A 774 4.33 41.09 -2.06
CA LEU A 774 4.13 40.93 -3.49
C LEU A 774 5.49 41.23 -4.14
N GLY A 775 6.18 40.19 -4.60
CA GLY A 775 7.53 40.28 -5.15
C GLY A 775 7.60 41.13 -6.41
N THR A 776 8.81 41.39 -6.91
CA THR A 776 9.03 42.20 -8.13
C THR A 776 8.35 41.60 -9.35
N ASP A 777 8.20 40.28 -9.38
CA ASP A 777 7.63 39.53 -10.50
C ASP A 777 6.11 39.33 -10.34
N THR A 778 5.53 39.70 -9.20
CA THR A 778 4.08 39.65 -8.99
C THR A 778 3.37 40.75 -9.75
N SER A 779 2.28 40.40 -10.44
CA SER A 779 1.33 41.38 -10.95
C SER A 779 -0.06 41.22 -10.32
N VAL A 780 -0.69 42.35 -9.98
CA VAL A 780 -2.12 42.41 -9.60
C VAL A 780 -2.83 43.29 -10.61
N THR A 781 -3.72 42.70 -11.40
CA THR A 781 -4.32 43.34 -12.58
C THR A 781 -5.84 43.13 -12.64
N GLY A 782 -6.53 43.93 -13.44
CA GLY A 782 -7.97 43.77 -13.74
C GLY A 782 -8.84 44.96 -13.33
N LEU A 783 -10.16 44.80 -13.39
CA LEU A 783 -11.16 45.84 -13.12
C LEU A 783 -11.74 45.78 -11.70
N GLY A 784 -11.41 44.73 -10.94
CA GLY A 784 -11.94 44.52 -9.59
C GLY A 784 -11.32 45.42 -8.53
N ARG A 785 -11.56 45.05 -7.26
CA ARG A 785 -11.10 45.80 -6.09
C ARG A 785 -10.00 45.06 -5.34
N LEU A 786 -8.96 45.78 -4.93
CA LEU A 786 -8.05 45.33 -3.88
C LEU A 786 -8.43 45.97 -2.55
N THR A 787 -8.51 45.15 -1.51
CA THR A 787 -8.78 45.57 -0.14
C THR A 787 -7.64 45.15 0.79
N VAL A 788 -7.13 46.08 1.58
CA VAL A 788 -6.24 45.81 2.71
C VAL A 788 -7.00 46.16 3.99
N SER A 789 -7.32 45.14 4.78
CA SER A 789 -8.23 45.23 5.94
C SER A 789 -7.61 44.71 7.24
N GLY A 790 -6.29 44.56 7.29
CA GLY A 790 -5.56 44.19 8.51
C GLY A 790 -4.15 43.67 8.26
N ALA A 791 -3.84 43.31 7.01
CA ALA A 791 -2.50 42.90 6.61
C ALA A 791 -1.50 44.06 6.56
N THR A 792 -0.21 43.74 6.67
CA THR A 792 0.88 44.59 6.17
C THR A 792 1.32 44.06 4.82
N VAL A 793 1.07 44.81 3.75
CA VAL A 793 1.39 44.43 2.37
C VAL A 793 2.58 45.25 1.88
N HIS A 794 3.62 44.58 1.40
CA HIS A 794 4.74 45.18 0.68
C HIS A 794 4.56 44.92 -0.81
N ALA A 795 4.10 45.92 -1.55
CA ALA A 795 3.94 45.86 -2.98
C ALA A 795 5.25 46.29 -3.67
N ASN A 796 6.02 45.28 -4.12
CA ASN A 796 7.26 45.48 -4.88
C ASN A 796 7.08 45.18 -6.38
N GLY A 797 5.97 44.55 -6.78
CA GLY A 797 5.61 44.24 -8.17
C GLY A 797 4.57 45.19 -8.76
N VAL A 798 3.94 44.80 -9.86
CA VAL A 798 2.95 45.61 -10.59
C VAL A 798 1.60 45.62 -9.86
N LEU A 799 1.04 46.82 -9.67
CA LEU A 799 -0.34 47.02 -9.21
C LEU A 799 -1.12 47.83 -10.26
N ALA A 800 -1.67 47.13 -11.25
CA ALA A 800 -2.36 47.72 -12.41
C ALA A 800 -3.86 47.36 -12.40
N LEU A 801 -4.52 47.59 -11.27
CA LEU A 801 -5.98 47.64 -11.24
C LEU A 801 -6.41 48.89 -12.00
N ALA A 802 -7.22 48.74 -13.04
CA ALA A 802 -7.48 49.82 -13.99
C ALA A 802 -8.00 51.09 -13.30
N SER A 803 -7.68 52.26 -13.88
CA SER A 803 -8.17 53.56 -13.39
C SER A 803 -9.69 53.70 -13.40
N THR A 804 -10.39 52.82 -14.14
CA THR A 804 -11.85 52.68 -14.19
C THR A 804 -12.40 51.56 -13.30
N GLY A 805 -11.53 50.82 -12.60
CA GLY A 805 -11.91 49.70 -11.74
C GLY A 805 -12.56 50.13 -10.42
N ALA A 806 -13.02 49.14 -9.65
CA ALA A 806 -13.78 49.33 -8.41
C ALA A 806 -12.96 49.93 -7.22
N GLY A 807 -11.66 50.17 -7.43
CA GLY A 807 -10.79 50.94 -6.54
C GLY A 807 -9.83 50.11 -5.67
N LEU A 808 -9.01 50.82 -4.91
CA LEU A 808 -8.12 50.32 -3.86
C LEU A 808 -8.65 50.81 -2.50
N THR A 809 -8.95 49.89 -1.59
CA THR A 809 -9.44 50.22 -0.24
C THR A 809 -8.40 49.82 0.81
N VAL A 810 -8.04 50.75 1.69
CA VAL A 810 -7.22 50.47 2.88
C VAL A 810 -8.04 50.85 4.12
N SER A 811 -8.78 49.86 4.63
CA SER A 811 -9.70 50.06 5.77
C SER A 811 -9.01 49.86 7.11
N SER A 812 -8.05 48.95 7.16
CA SER A 812 -7.18 48.67 8.31
C SER A 812 -5.89 48.00 7.82
N GLY A 813 -4.82 48.06 8.62
CA GLY A 813 -3.51 47.54 8.19
C GLY A 813 -2.68 48.58 7.43
N THR A 814 -1.71 48.10 6.65
CA THR A 814 -0.72 48.95 5.96
C THR A 814 -0.43 48.42 4.56
N LEU A 815 -0.54 49.27 3.55
CA LEU A 815 -0.07 49.01 2.19
C LEU A 815 1.16 49.88 1.92
N ASN A 816 2.29 49.26 1.63
CA ASN A 816 3.53 49.92 1.27
C ASN A 816 3.79 49.74 -0.22
N LEU A 817 3.75 50.82 -1.00
CA LEU A 817 4.19 50.84 -2.39
C LEU A 817 5.69 51.15 -2.40
N ASN A 818 6.52 50.14 -2.65
CA ASN A 818 7.97 50.23 -2.47
C ASN A 818 8.77 50.24 -3.77
N ALA A 819 8.13 49.96 -4.91
CA ALA A 819 8.79 49.88 -6.20
C ALA A 819 8.06 50.72 -7.26
N ASP A 820 8.81 51.28 -8.20
CA ASP A 820 8.25 52.09 -9.29
C ASP A 820 7.40 51.25 -10.26
N SER A 821 7.57 49.92 -10.29
CA SER A 821 6.69 49.01 -11.04
C SER A 821 5.25 49.00 -10.51
N ALA A 822 5.07 49.37 -9.23
CA ALA A 822 3.77 49.64 -8.62
C ALA A 822 3.28 51.09 -8.85
N SER A 823 4.07 51.92 -9.54
CA SER A 823 3.86 53.36 -9.72
C SER A 823 3.44 53.71 -11.14
N GLY A 824 2.41 54.56 -11.24
CA GLY A 824 1.72 54.95 -12.46
C GLY A 824 0.38 55.60 -12.09
N VAL A 825 -0.65 55.40 -12.92
CA VAL A 825 -2.04 55.73 -12.54
C VAL A 825 -2.64 54.53 -11.79
N LEU A 826 -2.92 54.68 -10.49
CA LEU A 826 -3.62 53.65 -9.71
C LEU A 826 -5.14 53.74 -9.90
N ALA A 827 -5.86 52.74 -9.39
CA ALA A 827 -7.32 52.80 -9.24
C ALA A 827 -7.75 53.87 -8.20
N PRO A 828 -9.01 54.32 -8.19
CA PRO A 828 -9.57 55.17 -7.13
C PRO A 828 -9.24 54.67 -5.72
N VAL A 829 -8.69 55.52 -4.86
CA VAL A 829 -8.23 55.11 -3.51
C VAL A 829 -9.22 55.55 -2.43
N THR A 830 -9.55 54.62 -1.52
CA THR A 830 -10.33 54.91 -0.30
C THR A 830 -9.53 54.52 0.95
N LEU A 831 -9.33 55.48 1.85
CA LEU A 831 -8.74 55.30 3.17
C LEU A 831 -9.80 55.52 4.24
N SER A 832 -10.15 54.47 4.99
CA SER A 832 -11.13 54.55 6.08
C SER A 832 -10.56 54.28 7.46
N GLY A 833 -9.29 53.85 7.55
CA GLY A 833 -8.62 53.61 8.84
C GLY A 833 -7.19 53.11 8.76
N GLY A 834 -6.76 52.50 7.65
CA GLY A 834 -5.40 51.98 7.50
C GLY A 834 -4.38 53.00 6.96
N THR A 835 -3.18 52.53 6.65
CA THR A 835 -2.06 53.35 6.16
C THR A 835 -1.69 52.96 4.73
N LEU A 836 -1.65 53.92 3.82
CA LEU A 836 -1.05 53.77 2.50
C LEU A 836 0.27 54.56 2.47
N ASN A 837 1.42 53.87 2.40
CA ASN A 837 2.72 54.50 2.25
C ASN A 837 3.15 54.44 0.78
N VAL A 838 3.40 55.61 0.18
CA VAL A 838 3.97 55.71 -1.16
C VAL A 838 5.46 55.98 -1.04
N ASN A 839 6.29 54.97 -1.28
CA ASN A 839 7.76 55.02 -1.16
C ASN A 839 8.43 54.79 -2.51
N THR A 840 7.80 55.23 -3.59
CA THR A 840 8.29 55.12 -4.97
C THR A 840 9.17 56.32 -5.31
N ALA A 841 10.15 56.13 -6.21
CA ALA A 841 11.00 57.21 -6.69
C ALA A 841 10.24 58.07 -7.72
N ASN A 842 9.41 57.43 -8.55
CA ASN A 842 8.49 58.10 -9.45
C ASN A 842 7.19 58.47 -8.75
N GLY A 843 6.56 59.56 -9.20
CA GLY A 843 5.27 60.00 -8.67
C GLY A 843 4.14 59.02 -9.01
N VAL A 844 3.18 58.88 -8.10
CA VAL A 844 1.97 58.07 -8.29
C VAL A 844 0.77 58.97 -8.56
N THR A 845 -0.01 58.67 -9.59
CA THR A 845 -1.24 59.40 -9.92
C THR A 845 -2.47 58.61 -9.47
N LEU A 846 -3.40 59.28 -8.79
CA LEU A 846 -4.68 58.73 -8.33
C LEU A 846 -5.84 59.43 -9.06
N PRO A 847 -6.79 58.70 -9.67
CA PRO A 847 -7.97 59.29 -10.29
C PRO A 847 -8.95 59.85 -9.25
N SER A 848 -8.91 59.36 -8.01
CA SER A 848 -9.55 60.01 -6.86
C SER A 848 -8.95 59.48 -5.55
N LEU A 849 -9.10 60.26 -4.49
CA LEU A 849 -8.72 59.89 -3.14
C LEU A 849 -9.84 60.28 -2.17
N ALA A 850 -10.42 59.28 -1.50
CA ALA A 850 -11.40 59.49 -0.43
C ALA A 850 -10.81 59.11 0.93
N MET A 851 -10.94 59.98 1.92
CA MET A 851 -10.46 59.77 3.29
C MET A 851 -11.59 59.99 4.30
N SER A 852 -12.12 58.91 4.84
CA SER A 852 -12.96 58.95 6.06
C SER A 852 -12.16 58.64 7.32
N GLY A 853 -10.93 58.14 7.15
CA GLY A 853 -9.98 57.83 8.21
C GLY A 853 -8.59 57.55 7.65
N GLY A 854 -7.67 57.09 8.51
CA GLY A 854 -6.39 56.51 8.09
C GLY A 854 -5.30 57.52 7.74
N THR A 855 -4.23 57.01 7.12
CA THR A 855 -3.00 57.77 6.81
C THR A 855 -2.56 57.60 5.36
N LEU A 856 -2.34 58.71 4.64
CA LEU A 856 -1.52 58.72 3.43
C LEU A 856 -0.09 59.13 3.81
N GLY A 857 0.81 58.16 3.76
CA GLY A 857 2.19 58.20 4.23
C GLY A 857 3.24 58.21 3.10
N GLY A 858 4.51 58.11 3.50
CA GLY A 858 5.63 57.82 2.60
C GLY A 858 6.39 59.04 2.05
N THR A 859 7.46 58.74 1.32
CA THR A 859 8.44 59.71 0.80
C THR A 859 8.22 60.08 -0.66
N GLY A 860 7.48 59.27 -1.43
CA GLY A 860 7.18 59.49 -2.84
C GLY A 860 6.16 60.60 -3.08
N ALA A 861 6.14 61.13 -4.30
CA ALA A 861 5.16 62.11 -4.73
C ALA A 861 3.82 61.43 -5.10
N VAL A 862 2.70 62.07 -4.75
CA VAL A 862 1.34 61.61 -5.08
C VAL A 862 0.59 62.75 -5.75
N VAL A 863 0.01 62.49 -6.92
CA VAL A 863 -0.86 63.42 -7.65
C VAL A 863 -2.28 62.87 -7.63
N VAL A 864 -3.27 63.67 -7.28
CA VAL A 864 -4.69 63.30 -7.38
C VAL A 864 -5.30 64.13 -8.51
N SER A 865 -5.55 63.48 -9.64
CA SER A 865 -6.02 64.13 -10.87
C SER A 865 -7.54 64.33 -10.89
N GLY A 866 -8.29 63.59 -10.08
CA GLY A 866 -9.72 63.80 -9.86
C GLY A 866 -10.04 64.21 -8.42
N ALA A 867 -11.20 63.81 -7.92
CA ALA A 867 -11.71 64.32 -6.64
C ALA A 867 -10.86 63.86 -5.45
N PHE A 868 -10.51 64.80 -4.57
CA PHE A 868 -9.98 64.51 -3.24
C PHE A 868 -11.05 64.85 -2.19
N GLY A 869 -11.52 63.88 -1.42
CA GLY A 869 -12.60 64.08 -0.45
C GLY A 869 -12.22 63.61 0.94
N VAL A 870 -12.36 64.46 1.95
CA VAL A 870 -12.12 64.13 3.36
C VAL A 870 -13.42 64.32 4.14
N THR A 871 -13.95 63.23 4.69
CA THR A 871 -15.24 63.21 5.42
C THR A 871 -15.10 62.86 6.91
N GLY A 872 -13.93 62.35 7.31
CA GLY A 872 -13.60 62.01 8.69
C GLY A 872 -12.17 62.41 9.05
N SER A 873 -11.63 61.88 10.16
CA SER A 873 -10.29 62.25 10.63
C SER A 873 -9.19 61.52 9.86
N GLY A 874 -8.49 62.22 8.96
CA GLY A 874 -7.40 61.67 8.16
C GLY A 874 -6.03 62.22 8.56
N THR A 875 -4.96 61.53 8.17
CA THR A 875 -3.58 62.00 8.34
C THR A 875 -2.82 61.96 7.01
N LEU A 876 -2.16 63.06 6.69
CA LEU A 876 -1.13 63.15 5.66
C LEU A 876 0.22 63.15 6.40
N SER A 877 1.09 62.15 6.16
CA SER A 877 2.34 61.97 6.92
C SER A 877 3.55 61.58 6.06
N GLY A 878 4.77 61.83 6.53
CA GLY A 878 6.01 61.56 5.78
C GLY A 878 6.44 62.74 4.91
N THR A 879 7.57 62.63 4.22
CA THR A 879 8.22 63.79 3.58
C THR A 879 7.85 64.02 2.11
N GLY A 880 7.07 63.13 1.49
CA GLY A 880 6.67 63.27 0.08
C GLY A 880 5.60 64.34 -0.16
N THR A 881 5.48 64.81 -1.40
CA THR A 881 4.47 65.80 -1.82
C THR A 881 3.14 65.16 -2.21
N LEU A 882 2.02 65.74 -1.79
CA LEU A 882 0.68 65.50 -2.33
C LEU A 882 0.28 66.69 -3.21
N THR A 883 -0.04 66.47 -4.48
CA THR A 883 -0.61 67.48 -5.39
C THR A 883 -2.05 67.11 -5.72
N THR A 884 -2.99 68.04 -5.60
CA THR A 884 -4.40 67.84 -5.98
C THR A 884 -4.78 68.78 -7.12
N GLU A 885 -5.17 68.22 -8.27
CA GLU A 885 -5.38 68.97 -9.52
C GLU A 885 -6.85 69.34 -9.76
N ALA A 886 -7.80 68.58 -9.19
CA ALA A 886 -9.23 68.82 -9.31
C ALA A 886 -9.86 69.26 -7.98
N LEU A 887 -11.19 69.08 -7.84
CA LEU A 887 -11.92 69.47 -6.63
C LEU A 887 -11.42 68.69 -5.41
N SER A 888 -10.93 69.44 -4.43
CA SER A 888 -10.61 68.96 -3.08
C SER A 888 -11.69 69.43 -2.11
N THR A 889 -12.25 68.52 -1.31
CA THR A 889 -13.25 68.82 -0.30
C THR A 889 -12.79 68.29 1.06
N VAL A 890 -12.84 69.15 2.07
CA VAL A 890 -12.63 68.77 3.47
C VAL A 890 -13.89 69.14 4.22
N ASN A 891 -14.76 68.17 4.44
CA ASN A 891 -16.06 68.34 5.07
C ASN A 891 -16.26 67.25 6.14
N ILE A 892 -15.70 67.48 7.31
CA ILE A 892 -15.60 66.49 8.38
C ILE A 892 -16.89 66.51 9.23
N ALA A 893 -17.67 65.44 9.17
CA ALA A 893 -18.93 65.35 9.90
C ALA A 893 -18.70 64.92 11.36
N GLY A 894 -18.99 65.81 12.32
CA GLY A 894 -18.89 65.56 13.77
C GLY A 894 -17.87 66.47 14.46
N GLY A 895 -18.23 67.00 15.65
CA GLY A 895 -17.34 67.91 16.38
C GLY A 895 -16.02 67.26 16.78
N GLY A 896 -14.90 67.80 16.30
CA GLY A 896 -13.53 67.44 16.73
C GLY A 896 -12.68 66.59 15.77
N GLY A 897 -13.15 66.32 14.55
CA GLY A 897 -12.32 65.62 13.55
C GLY A 897 -11.35 66.55 12.80
N ASN A 898 -10.15 66.05 12.47
CA ASN A 898 -9.07 66.82 11.85
C ASN A 898 -8.49 66.12 10.62
N LEU A 899 -8.10 66.89 9.60
CA LEU A 899 -7.11 66.46 8.62
C LEU A 899 -5.72 66.89 9.11
N ASN A 900 -4.93 65.95 9.60
CA ASN A 900 -3.62 66.23 10.18
C ASN A 900 -2.54 66.21 9.10
N LEU A 901 -1.75 67.27 8.97
CA LEU A 901 -0.51 67.25 8.18
C LEU A 901 0.67 67.09 9.14
N THR A 902 1.43 66.01 8.99
CA THR A 902 2.51 65.63 9.91
C THR A 902 3.75 65.15 9.14
N GLY A 903 4.87 64.95 9.84
CA GLY A 903 6.06 64.30 9.27
C GLY A 903 6.74 65.04 8.13
N GLY A 904 6.44 66.33 7.92
CA GLY A 904 7.00 67.13 6.83
C GLY A 904 6.26 67.00 5.49
N LYS A 905 5.04 66.46 5.46
CA LYS A 905 4.27 66.30 4.20
C LYS A 905 3.90 67.67 3.63
N HIS A 906 4.20 67.87 2.36
CA HIS A 906 3.78 69.05 1.60
C HIS A 906 2.49 68.74 0.83
N TRP A 907 1.45 69.54 1.02
CA TRP A 907 0.24 69.47 0.21
C TRP A 907 0.13 70.71 -0.66
N ILE A 908 0.10 70.50 -1.98
CA ILE A 908 -0.10 71.51 -3.01
C ILE A 908 -1.49 71.29 -3.62
N ASN A 909 -2.36 72.28 -3.54
CA ASN A 909 -3.67 72.22 -4.19
C ASN A 909 -3.66 73.16 -5.40
N GLU A 910 -3.69 72.59 -6.60
CA GLU A 910 -3.75 73.30 -7.89
C GLU A 910 -5.20 73.44 -8.40
N GLY A 911 -6.12 72.60 -7.89
CA GLY A 911 -7.55 72.68 -8.16
C GLY A 911 -8.32 73.62 -7.21
N VAL A 912 -9.61 73.34 -7.00
CA VAL A 912 -10.45 74.10 -6.06
C VAL A 912 -10.47 73.38 -4.71
N LEU A 913 -10.11 74.06 -3.63
CA LEU A 913 -10.25 73.55 -2.26
C LEU A 913 -11.50 74.14 -1.60
N THR A 914 -12.42 73.28 -1.18
CA THR A 914 -13.58 73.64 -0.34
C THR A 914 -13.40 73.07 1.05
N ILE A 915 -13.50 73.92 2.07
CA ILE A 915 -13.48 73.52 3.48
C ILE A 915 -14.87 73.84 4.04
N GLY A 916 -15.55 72.81 4.57
CA GLY A 916 -16.93 72.86 5.08
C GLY A 916 -17.05 73.35 6.52
#